data_AF-A0A523NKI8-F1
#
_entry.id   AF-A0A523NKI8-F1
#
_cell.length_a   1.000
_cell.length_b   1.000
_cell.length_c   1.000
_cell.angle_alpha   90.00
_cell.angle_beta   90.00
_cell.angle_gamma   90.00
#
_symmetry.space_group_name_H-M   'P 1'
#
loop_
_entity.id
_entity.type
_entity.pdbx_description
1 polymer ?
#
loop_
_entity_poly.entity_id
_entity_poly.type
_entity_poly.pdbx_seq_one_letter_code
_entity_poly.pdbx_strand_id
1 'polypeptide(L)'
;MCFEPGPGLIGLPVGDKPGRGGEFRAQRDGFGGLLGRRGRLRGIGLTGRLIVATAASGRHQCRRKNQDECSGGHIRTESIPIPSMNPGSPTPDLTGDLQKAVVDSVLAGVWCETPTVRARLRPLSARGEHRCSRSRFGGTRMTGRNGGLSVTTTTTQWRGCSRSALVAFGLAGTGLLSSAALSGPITAQRPTAAPIAGLTADELDRFFVGREAFARDLTIEQGLGPIFNQTACGDCHITPLGGTGTTKVLRAGRQTKDGFDPLEEFGGSLFQLESISPECAEDPPPQANVFTDRVTNGMTGYGLVEAILDSDIQAVLDAQDMSIRGDAHMVGSFEDEVMRVGRFGWKAQVATLLTFSADAGLQEMGLTNRFLTEDNDPNGIDPPSLGDPDFCDTVPDPEDSIAMGNGVDREFIDVVTDFQRFMTQPPQTPKSGMTGELLFNSIGCADCHTKTWTTPNDPSLETALRNKTIQPYGDFLLHKMGANSDGIPQGDALASQIKTAPLWDLRHRISIWHDGRFESGGFDVIVGQAIAAHDDGVNLSQGRFAAQAYATLPAGAQQSVLDFLRSLGQLEFDPNNDDTVTLLDFANAGNPDTFRSCYLSMPSPDDSCAIHDVDQDGLVDQATDFATFLTVYTGQLSDCNQNGVLDMIDILDGTAADADDNGIIDTCEPTCFGDVDGDGMVGINEFMQVLADWGPCPRLPAPCESDYNRDGIVGINDLLIALSRWGPCQ
;
A
#
# COMPACT_ATOMS: atom_id res chain seq x y z
N MET A 1 -28.00 48.40 10.16
CA MET A 1 -28.64 49.74 10.00
C MET A 1 -28.03 50.41 8.78
N CYS A 2 -28.88 50.87 7.86
CA CYS A 2 -28.65 51.87 6.79
C CYS A 2 -27.83 51.50 5.54
N PHE A 3 -28.57 51.09 4.49
CA PHE A 3 -28.57 51.54 3.07
C PHE A 3 -27.34 52.27 2.45
N GLU A 4 -26.72 51.62 1.45
CA GLU A 4 -26.70 51.95 -0.01
C GLU A 4 -26.08 53.30 -0.55
N PRO A 5 -25.84 53.50 -1.89
CA PRO A 5 -24.59 53.23 -2.62
C PRO A 5 -24.04 54.45 -3.45
N GLY A 6 -22.93 54.28 -4.19
CA GLY A 6 -22.62 55.14 -5.35
C GLY A 6 -21.21 55.02 -5.98
N PRO A 7 -21.04 55.22 -7.31
CA PRO A 7 -19.90 54.75 -8.11
C PRO A 7 -18.96 55.86 -8.64
N GLY A 8 -17.83 55.51 -9.28
CA GLY A 8 -16.92 56.48 -9.91
C GLY A 8 -15.94 55.90 -10.94
N LEU A 9 -16.14 56.28 -12.20
CA LEU A 9 -15.32 56.04 -13.41
C LEU A 9 -14.00 56.84 -13.45
N ILE A 10 -13.05 56.41 -14.29
CA ILE A 10 -12.29 57.17 -15.33
C ILE A 10 -10.79 56.74 -15.41
N GLY A 11 -10.31 56.39 -16.61
CA GLY A 11 -8.90 56.58 -16.98
C GLY A 11 -8.31 55.73 -18.11
N LEU A 12 -8.67 55.98 -19.38
CA LEU A 12 -7.88 55.59 -20.58
C LEU A 12 -6.68 56.54 -20.77
N PRO A 13 -5.68 56.17 -21.60
CA PRO A 13 -5.60 56.86 -22.90
C PRO A 13 -5.29 55.99 -24.12
N VAL A 14 -5.65 56.60 -25.26
CA VAL A 14 -5.63 56.15 -26.66
C VAL A 14 -4.27 56.36 -27.33
N GLY A 15 -3.91 55.49 -28.29
CA GLY A 15 -2.88 55.73 -29.31
C GLY A 15 -3.28 55.11 -30.66
N ASP A 16 -3.35 55.96 -31.69
CA ASP A 16 -3.95 55.73 -33.01
C ASP A 16 -3.08 54.97 -34.05
N LYS A 17 -3.81 54.39 -35.02
CA LYS A 17 -3.50 53.70 -36.31
C LYS A 17 -2.60 54.48 -37.30
N PRO A 18 -2.15 53.97 -38.51
CA PRO A 18 -2.84 53.10 -39.50
C PRO A 18 -1.94 52.03 -40.19
N GLY A 19 -2.36 51.06 -41.01
CA GLY A 19 -3.52 50.80 -41.86
C GLY A 19 -3.00 50.22 -43.20
N ARG A 20 -3.53 49.08 -43.68
CA ARG A 20 -3.52 48.66 -45.11
C ARG A 20 -4.50 47.50 -45.31
N GLY A 21 -5.42 47.70 -46.25
CA GLY A 21 -6.45 46.74 -46.63
C GLY A 21 -6.05 45.80 -47.76
N GLY A 22 -6.94 44.85 -48.03
CA GLY A 22 -6.92 43.97 -49.19
C GLY A 22 -8.19 43.09 -49.18
N GLU A 23 -9.20 43.51 -49.94
CA GLU A 23 -10.38 42.73 -50.31
C GLU A 23 -10.11 41.82 -51.54
N PHE A 24 -11.09 40.94 -51.80
CA PHE A 24 -11.32 40.04 -52.94
C PHE A 24 -10.66 38.65 -52.80
N ARG A 25 -11.36 37.51 -52.98
CA ARG A 25 -12.45 37.25 -53.93
C ARG A 25 -13.20 35.96 -53.56
N ALA A 26 -14.52 35.95 -53.76
CA ALA A 26 -15.36 34.76 -53.73
C ALA A 26 -15.12 33.85 -54.94
N GLN A 27 -15.30 32.53 -54.76
CA GLN A 27 -15.73 31.64 -55.83
C GLN A 27 -16.63 30.52 -55.28
N ARG A 28 -17.88 30.54 -55.76
CA ARG A 28 -18.86 29.45 -55.70
C ARG A 28 -18.51 28.39 -56.75
N ASP A 29 -18.93 27.16 -56.46
CA ASP A 29 -19.57 26.14 -57.31
C ASP A 29 -19.22 24.77 -56.70
N GLY A 30 -20.09 23.80 -56.47
CA GLY A 30 -21.50 23.62 -56.79
C GLY A 30 -21.79 22.11 -56.84
N PHE A 31 -22.94 21.73 -56.28
CA PHE A 31 -23.76 20.53 -56.62
C PHE A 31 -23.26 19.10 -56.33
N GLY A 32 -24.03 18.41 -55.47
CA GLY A 32 -24.97 17.40 -55.99
C GLY A 32 -24.94 15.98 -55.38
N GLY A 33 -25.96 15.65 -54.58
CA GLY A 33 -26.83 14.51 -54.89
C GLY A 33 -26.66 13.17 -54.13
N LEU A 34 -27.59 12.95 -53.19
CA LEU A 34 -28.53 11.81 -53.10
C LEU A 34 -28.08 10.37 -52.74
N LEU A 35 -28.87 9.83 -51.78
CA LEU A 35 -29.35 8.43 -51.62
C LEU A 35 -28.54 7.42 -50.79
N GLY A 36 -28.88 7.38 -49.50
CA GLY A 36 -29.39 6.24 -48.72
C GLY A 36 -28.86 4.81 -48.95
N ARG A 37 -28.47 4.14 -47.85
CA ARG A 37 -29.01 2.83 -47.41
C ARG A 37 -28.34 2.32 -46.12
N ARG A 38 -29.19 1.95 -45.16
CA ARG A 38 -29.13 0.84 -44.20
C ARG A 38 -27.77 0.19 -43.89
N GLY A 39 -27.38 0.31 -42.61
CA GLY A 39 -26.97 -0.73 -41.67
C GLY A 39 -26.13 -1.93 -42.14
N ARG A 40 -24.95 -2.09 -41.52
CA ARG A 40 -24.40 -3.39 -41.11
C ARG A 40 -23.28 -3.23 -40.09
N LEU A 41 -23.52 -3.76 -38.89
CA LEU A 41 -22.51 -4.15 -37.91
C LEU A 41 -21.49 -5.09 -38.59
N ARG A 42 -20.20 -4.83 -38.39
CA ARG A 42 -19.12 -5.78 -38.67
C ARG A 42 -18.38 -6.07 -37.36
N GLY A 43 -18.63 -7.27 -36.82
CA GLY A 43 -17.73 -7.90 -35.87
C GLY A 43 -16.45 -8.34 -36.58
N ILE A 44 -15.31 -7.99 -36.01
CA ILE A 44 -13.99 -8.50 -36.39
C ILE A 44 -13.63 -9.55 -35.33
N GLY A 45 -13.60 -10.81 -35.74
CA GLY A 45 -13.04 -11.90 -34.94
C GLY A 45 -11.51 -11.89 -35.07
N LEU A 46 -10.81 -11.71 -33.96
CA LEU A 46 -9.38 -11.97 -33.85
C LEU A 46 -9.17 -13.36 -33.24
N THR A 47 -8.57 -14.26 -34.02
CA THR A 47 -8.07 -15.55 -33.57
C THR A 47 -6.70 -15.37 -32.91
N GLY A 48 -6.66 -15.35 -31.57
CA GLY A 48 -5.43 -15.40 -30.79
C GLY A 48 -5.00 -16.86 -30.51
N ARG A 49 -3.77 -17.22 -30.89
CA ARG A 49 -3.09 -18.45 -30.47
C ARG A 49 -2.49 -18.26 -29.08
N LEU A 50 -2.89 -19.08 -28.12
CA LEU A 50 -2.24 -19.19 -26.81
C LEU A 50 -1.00 -20.11 -26.93
N ILE A 51 0.19 -19.58 -26.67
CA ILE A 51 1.42 -20.36 -26.51
C ILE A 51 1.64 -20.48 -25.00
N VAL A 52 1.45 -21.67 -24.45
CA VAL A 52 1.84 -21.99 -23.07
C VAL A 52 3.26 -22.53 -23.11
N ALA A 53 4.23 -21.76 -22.63
CA ALA A 53 5.59 -22.22 -22.39
C ALA A 53 5.76 -22.52 -20.90
N THR A 54 5.88 -23.80 -20.55
CA THR A 54 6.30 -24.25 -19.23
C THR A 54 7.82 -24.14 -19.13
N ALA A 55 8.31 -23.17 -18.35
CA ALA A 55 9.73 -23.04 -18.03
C ALA A 55 10.05 -23.83 -16.75
N ALA A 56 10.69 -25.00 -16.91
CA ALA A 56 11.35 -25.70 -15.81
C ALA A 56 12.79 -25.17 -15.67
N SER A 57 13.08 -24.45 -14.59
CA SER A 57 14.42 -23.91 -14.29
C SER A 57 15.27 -24.93 -13.51
N GLY A 58 15.87 -25.88 -14.23
CA GLY A 58 16.97 -26.69 -13.69
C GLY A 58 18.29 -25.92 -13.75
N ARG A 59 18.88 -25.57 -12.59
CA ARG A 59 20.25 -25.03 -12.50
C ARG A 59 21.26 -26.12 -12.89
N HIS A 60 21.98 -25.93 -13.99
CA HIS A 60 23.22 -26.66 -14.26
C HIS A 60 24.43 -25.71 -14.24
N GLN A 61 25.38 -26.00 -13.36
CA GLN A 61 26.72 -25.42 -13.35
C GLN A 61 27.48 -25.86 -14.60
N CYS A 62 28.06 -24.91 -15.34
CA CYS A 62 29.09 -25.21 -16.33
C CYS A 62 30.33 -24.32 -16.12
N ARG A 63 31.45 -25.00 -15.90
CA ARG A 63 32.81 -24.48 -15.67
C ARG A 63 33.48 -24.29 -17.04
N ARG A 64 34.25 -23.22 -17.22
CA ARG A 64 34.99 -22.85 -18.46
C ARG A 64 35.78 -24.00 -19.11
N LYS A 65 35.66 -24.19 -20.45
CA LYS A 65 36.75 -24.11 -21.47
C LYS A 65 36.31 -24.60 -22.87
N ASN A 66 36.64 -23.78 -23.88
CA ASN A 66 36.89 -24.07 -25.31
C ASN A 66 35.74 -24.50 -26.26
N GLN A 67 35.95 -24.09 -27.52
CA GLN A 67 35.06 -24.02 -28.68
C GLN A 67 34.69 -25.38 -29.33
N ASP A 68 33.65 -25.28 -30.16
CA ASP A 68 33.23 -26.14 -31.28
C ASP A 68 32.17 -27.24 -31.03
N GLU A 69 31.21 -27.27 -31.97
CA GLU A 69 30.12 -28.24 -32.23
C GLU A 69 28.73 -27.97 -31.58
N CYS A 70 27.89 -27.22 -32.31
CA CYS A 70 26.43 -27.34 -32.25
C CYS A 70 25.92 -28.00 -33.54
N SER A 71 25.28 -29.16 -33.44
CA SER A 71 24.50 -29.77 -34.52
C SER A 71 23.19 -30.33 -33.98
N GLY A 72 22.10 -30.00 -34.69
CA GLY A 72 20.72 -30.14 -34.23
C GLY A 72 20.09 -31.52 -34.33
N GLY A 73 18.88 -31.63 -33.76
CA GLY A 73 17.98 -32.77 -33.88
C GLY A 73 16.52 -32.31 -33.88
N HIS A 74 15.79 -32.70 -34.94
CA HIS A 74 14.36 -32.49 -35.14
C HIS A 74 13.50 -33.38 -34.23
N ILE A 75 12.32 -32.88 -33.80
CA ILE A 75 11.23 -33.70 -33.26
C ILE A 75 9.99 -33.56 -34.14
N ARG A 76 9.39 -34.69 -34.50
CA ARG A 76 8.19 -34.85 -35.33
C ARG A 76 6.92 -34.57 -34.51
N THR A 77 5.94 -33.94 -35.12
CA THR A 77 4.56 -33.80 -34.63
C THR A 77 3.64 -34.77 -35.36
N GLU A 78 2.87 -35.58 -34.62
CA GLU A 78 1.72 -36.32 -35.14
C GLU A 78 0.41 -35.62 -34.73
N SER A 79 -0.58 -35.64 -35.61
CA SER A 79 -1.87 -34.95 -35.49
C SER A 79 -3.03 -35.93 -35.61
N ILE A 80 -4.04 -35.83 -34.73
CA ILE A 80 -5.28 -36.64 -34.73
C ILE A 80 -6.47 -35.73 -35.11
N PRO A 81 -7.40 -36.16 -36.00
CA PRO A 81 -8.51 -35.34 -36.47
C PRO A 81 -9.79 -35.47 -35.62
N ILE A 82 -10.59 -34.40 -35.53
CA ILE A 82 -11.93 -34.35 -34.89
C ILE A 82 -13.02 -34.15 -35.98
N PRO A 83 -14.20 -34.80 -35.92
CA PRO A 83 -15.28 -34.64 -36.89
C PRO A 83 -16.24 -33.47 -36.58
N SER A 84 -16.87 -32.93 -37.63
CA SER A 84 -17.77 -31.76 -37.60
C SER A 84 -19.17 -32.04 -37.03
N MET A 85 -19.78 -31.05 -36.35
CA MET A 85 -21.22 -31.01 -36.07
C MET A 85 -21.85 -29.64 -36.45
N ASN A 86 -23.11 -29.71 -36.90
CA ASN A 86 -23.96 -28.62 -37.42
C ASN A 86 -24.63 -27.79 -36.31
N PRO A 87 -25.09 -26.54 -36.58
CA PRO A 87 -25.59 -25.60 -35.57
C PRO A 87 -27.12 -25.67 -35.38
N GLY A 88 -27.59 -25.66 -34.13
CA GLY A 88 -29.01 -25.50 -33.81
C GLY A 88 -29.41 -25.72 -32.35
N SER A 89 -29.10 -24.75 -31.46
CA SER A 89 -29.73 -24.43 -30.14
C SER A 89 -29.82 -25.50 -29.02
N PRO A 90 -30.07 -25.11 -27.74
CA PRO A 90 -29.47 -24.08 -26.89
C PRO A 90 -28.50 -24.71 -25.84
N THR A 91 -27.67 -23.88 -25.20
CA THR A 91 -26.60 -24.27 -24.25
C THR A 91 -27.11 -24.86 -22.93
N PRO A 92 -26.54 -26.00 -22.46
CA PRO A 92 -26.48 -26.35 -21.04
C PRO A 92 -25.07 -26.17 -20.45
N ASP A 93 -25.09 -25.83 -19.17
CA ASP A 93 -24.02 -25.66 -18.18
C ASP A 93 -22.95 -26.77 -18.18
N LEU A 94 -21.66 -26.38 -18.15
CA LEU A 94 -20.49 -27.26 -18.13
C LEU A 94 -19.77 -27.17 -16.78
N THR A 95 -20.41 -27.69 -15.73
CA THR A 95 -19.78 -28.01 -14.43
C THR A 95 -19.64 -29.52 -14.20
N GLY A 96 -19.98 -30.37 -15.18
CA GLY A 96 -20.08 -31.83 -14.98
C GLY A 96 -18.89 -32.71 -15.42
N ASP A 97 -18.02 -32.26 -16.33
CA ASP A 97 -17.07 -33.19 -17.01
C ASP A 97 -15.60 -33.10 -16.56
N LEU A 98 -15.27 -32.25 -15.57
CA LEU A 98 -13.93 -32.20 -14.96
C LEU A 98 -13.76 -33.14 -13.74
N GLN A 99 -14.85 -33.64 -13.15
CA GLN A 99 -14.78 -34.54 -11.98
C GLN A 99 -14.56 -36.02 -12.33
N LYS A 100 -14.68 -36.42 -13.61
CA LYS A 100 -14.48 -37.83 -14.00
C LYS A 100 -13.04 -38.22 -14.36
N ALA A 101 -12.12 -37.26 -14.52
CA ALA A 101 -10.71 -37.55 -14.83
C ALA A 101 -9.79 -37.66 -13.60
N VAL A 102 -10.25 -37.19 -12.43
CA VAL A 102 -9.44 -37.17 -11.18
C VAL A 102 -9.66 -38.42 -10.33
N VAL A 103 -10.81 -39.09 -10.46
CA VAL A 103 -11.17 -40.25 -9.61
C VAL A 103 -10.53 -41.58 -10.06
N ASP A 104 -10.09 -41.71 -11.32
CA ASP A 104 -9.55 -42.97 -11.84
C ASP A 104 -8.02 -43.17 -11.63
N SER A 105 -7.32 -42.24 -10.96
CA SER A 105 -5.85 -42.33 -10.75
C SER A 105 -5.40 -42.70 -9.32
N VAL A 106 -6.33 -42.89 -8.37
CA VAL A 106 -5.98 -43.13 -6.95
C VAL A 106 -6.25 -44.58 -6.48
N LEU A 107 -6.82 -45.47 -7.32
CA LEU A 107 -7.19 -46.84 -6.92
C LEU A 107 -6.40 -47.98 -7.60
N ALA A 108 -5.08 -47.88 -7.71
CA ALA A 108 -4.23 -49.04 -8.01
C ALA A 108 -2.89 -48.99 -7.27
N GLY A 109 -2.84 -49.56 -6.07
CA GLY A 109 -1.60 -49.75 -5.31
C GLY A 109 -0.74 -50.93 -5.83
N VAL A 110 0.52 -50.99 -5.37
CA VAL A 110 1.17 -52.13 -4.67
C VAL A 110 2.72 -52.10 -4.82
N TRP A 111 3.39 -51.97 -3.67
CA TRP A 111 4.64 -52.55 -3.15
C TRP A 111 5.86 -52.86 -4.05
N CYS A 112 7.04 -52.34 -3.67
CA CYS A 112 8.28 -53.12 -3.51
C CYS A 112 9.35 -52.38 -2.67
N GLU A 113 10.15 -53.19 -1.96
CA GLU A 113 11.07 -52.93 -0.84
C GLU A 113 12.28 -52.00 -1.15
N THR A 114 12.79 -51.31 -0.13
CA THR A 114 14.10 -50.62 -0.16
C THR A 114 15.13 -51.35 0.70
N PRO A 115 16.40 -51.53 0.25
CA PRO A 115 17.43 -52.21 1.01
C PRO A 115 18.10 -51.29 2.04
N THR A 116 18.39 -51.90 3.18
CA THR A 116 19.17 -51.34 4.29
C THR A 116 20.63 -51.09 3.90
N VAL A 117 21.14 -49.88 4.15
CA VAL A 117 22.58 -49.62 4.30
C VAL A 117 22.84 -48.86 5.59
N ARG A 118 23.50 -49.56 6.53
CA ARG A 118 24.03 -49.04 7.79
C ARG A 118 25.24 -48.15 7.53
N ALA A 119 25.25 -46.93 8.07
CA ALA A 119 26.49 -46.19 8.32
C ALA A 119 26.57 -45.80 9.80
N ARG A 120 27.65 -46.27 10.45
CA ARG A 120 27.91 -46.14 11.88
C ARG A 120 28.51 -44.78 12.22
N LEU A 121 28.03 -44.20 13.30
CA LEU A 121 28.69 -43.14 14.06
C LEU A 121 29.98 -43.67 14.71
N ARG A 122 31.05 -42.88 14.64
CA ARG A 122 32.18 -42.91 15.60
C ARG A 122 32.64 -41.48 15.89
N PRO A 123 32.87 -41.12 17.17
CA PRO A 123 33.46 -39.85 17.56
C PRO A 123 34.98 -39.94 17.54
N LEU A 124 35.66 -38.84 17.22
CA LEU A 124 37.10 -38.69 17.45
C LEU A 124 37.36 -37.40 18.23
N SER A 125 37.82 -37.59 19.46
CA SER A 125 38.54 -36.58 20.23
C SER A 125 39.96 -36.42 19.68
N ALA A 126 40.55 -35.22 19.74
CA ALA A 126 41.94 -35.05 20.12
C ALA A 126 42.25 -33.61 20.55
N ARG A 127 43.00 -33.54 21.65
CA ARG A 127 43.65 -32.36 22.25
C ARG A 127 44.80 -31.84 21.38
N GLY A 128 45.20 -30.58 21.61
CA GLY A 128 46.63 -30.27 21.77
C GLY A 128 47.25 -29.14 20.93
N GLU A 129 47.58 -28.06 21.64
CA GLU A 129 48.86 -27.34 21.60
C GLU A 129 49.12 -26.13 20.67
N HIS A 130 49.67 -25.11 21.34
CA HIS A 130 50.34 -23.91 20.87
C HIS A 130 51.44 -24.15 19.81
N ARG A 131 51.58 -23.21 18.86
CA ARG A 131 52.90 -22.62 18.58
C ARG A 131 52.86 -21.32 17.77
N CYS A 132 53.65 -20.40 18.29
CA CYS A 132 54.16 -19.17 17.71
C CYS A 132 55.10 -19.49 16.54
N SER A 133 55.04 -18.73 15.44
CA SER A 133 56.10 -18.73 14.41
C SER A 133 56.59 -17.30 14.13
N ARG A 134 57.87 -17.09 14.45
CA ARG A 134 58.71 -16.01 13.93
C ARG A 134 59.22 -16.41 12.54
N SER A 135 59.36 -15.42 11.65
CA SER A 135 60.40 -15.42 10.63
C SER A 135 61.15 -14.07 10.63
N ARG A 136 62.44 -14.16 10.97
CA ARG A 136 63.54 -13.24 10.62
C ARG A 136 63.91 -13.49 9.13
N PHE A 137 64.72 -12.75 8.37
CA PHE A 137 65.89 -11.87 8.58
C PHE A 137 66.23 -11.18 7.23
N GLY A 138 66.97 -10.06 7.28
CA GLY A 138 67.84 -9.56 6.20
C GLY A 138 68.01 -8.04 6.29
N GLY A 139 69.00 -7.50 7.05
CA GLY A 139 70.38 -7.25 6.62
C GLY A 139 70.48 -5.82 6.04
N THR A 140 71.24 -4.84 6.56
CA THR A 140 72.72 -4.78 6.60
C THR A 140 73.21 -3.54 7.40
N ARG A 141 74.42 -3.64 7.96
CA ARG A 141 75.30 -2.73 8.75
C ARG A 141 75.45 -1.25 8.28
N MET A 142 75.38 -0.27 9.20
CA MET A 142 76.43 0.50 9.94
C MET A 142 77.27 1.55 9.18
N THR A 143 77.31 2.81 9.65
CA THR A 143 78.43 3.47 10.40
C THR A 143 78.26 4.99 10.57
N GLY A 144 78.76 5.56 11.70
CA GLY A 144 79.19 6.98 11.86
C GLY A 144 78.33 7.87 12.79
N ARG A 145 78.54 7.96 14.11
CA ARG A 145 79.51 8.74 14.96
C ARG A 145 79.23 10.26 15.13
N ASN A 146 79.03 10.64 16.41
CA ASN A 146 79.43 11.84 17.17
C ASN A 146 78.65 13.18 17.16
N GLY A 147 78.42 13.66 18.41
CA GLY A 147 78.36 15.07 18.86
C GLY A 147 77.00 15.75 18.72
N GLY A 148 76.31 16.31 19.71
CA GLY A 148 76.75 16.96 20.95
C GLY A 148 76.75 18.48 20.78
N LEU A 149 75.69 19.18 21.19
CA LEU A 149 75.73 20.46 21.91
C LEU A 149 74.31 20.96 22.22
N SER A 150 74.15 21.48 23.44
CA SER A 150 72.99 22.21 23.95
C SER A 150 73.23 23.73 23.85
N VAL A 151 72.17 24.49 24.09
CA VAL A 151 72.10 25.89 24.56
C VAL A 151 71.57 26.93 23.55
N THR A 152 70.25 27.14 23.65
CA THR A 152 69.52 28.41 23.92
C THR A 152 69.96 29.72 23.27
N THR A 153 69.06 30.40 22.53
CA THR A 153 68.25 31.56 23.01
C THR A 153 67.35 32.19 21.92
N THR A 154 66.05 32.34 22.28
CA THR A 154 65.06 33.44 22.00
C THR A 154 64.92 34.04 20.58
N THR A 155 63.72 34.24 20.02
CA THR A 155 62.55 35.02 20.49
C THR A 155 61.27 34.66 19.69
N THR A 156 60.14 34.33 20.34
CA THR A 156 58.84 35.09 20.43
C THR A 156 58.08 35.23 19.09
N GLN A 157 56.77 34.98 18.92
CA GLN A 157 55.60 35.01 19.80
C GLN A 157 54.40 34.44 19.00
N TRP A 158 53.46 33.70 19.59
CA TRP A 158 52.01 33.84 19.32
C TRP A 158 51.23 33.39 20.55
N ARG A 159 50.29 34.24 20.96
CA ARG A 159 49.57 34.24 22.24
C ARG A 159 48.40 33.25 22.20
N GLY A 160 48.18 32.54 23.31
CA GLY A 160 46.91 31.90 23.63
C GLY A 160 46.04 32.77 24.54
N CYS A 161 44.82 32.32 24.80
CA CYS A 161 44.21 32.42 26.13
C CYS A 161 43.05 31.42 26.28
N SER A 162 43.13 30.64 27.35
CA SER A 162 42.17 29.68 27.90
C SER A 162 41.67 30.18 29.26
N ARG A 163 40.52 29.67 29.73
CA ARG A 163 40.12 29.58 31.16
C ARG A 163 39.17 28.36 31.31
N SER A 164 39.59 27.23 31.89
CA SER A 164 39.72 26.89 33.32
C SER A 164 38.41 26.47 33.99
N ALA A 165 38.30 25.19 34.38
CA ALA A 165 37.45 24.73 35.47
C ALA A 165 38.12 23.57 36.21
N LEU A 166 38.03 23.65 37.54
CA LEU A 166 38.74 22.85 38.55
C LEU A 166 38.16 21.43 38.70
N VAL A 167 39.05 20.48 38.97
CA VAL A 167 38.71 19.11 39.41
C VAL A 167 38.57 19.09 40.93
N ALA A 168 37.39 18.74 41.44
CA ALA A 168 37.15 18.43 42.84
C ALA A 168 36.70 16.96 42.97
N PHE A 169 37.46 16.18 43.73
CA PHE A 169 37.12 14.83 44.15
C PHE A 169 36.02 14.88 45.23
N GLY A 170 34.89 14.24 44.99
CA GLY A 170 33.82 14.02 45.95
C GLY A 170 33.18 12.66 45.76
N LEU A 171 33.37 11.77 46.74
CA LEU A 171 32.66 10.50 46.91
C LEU A 171 31.18 10.78 47.24
N ALA A 172 30.24 10.28 46.44
CA ALA A 172 28.85 10.09 46.86
C ALA A 172 28.10 9.09 45.95
N GLY A 173 27.64 7.99 46.57
CA GLY A 173 26.33 7.38 46.36
C GLY A 173 25.95 6.88 44.96
N THR A 174 25.92 5.56 44.82
CA THR A 174 25.04 4.85 43.88
C THR A 174 23.58 5.28 44.10
N GLY A 175 23.08 6.16 43.24
CA GLY A 175 21.67 6.43 43.06
C GLY A 175 21.26 5.96 41.66
N LEU A 176 20.79 4.72 41.56
CA LEU A 176 19.96 4.28 40.44
C LEU A 176 18.67 5.09 40.51
N LEU A 177 18.65 6.25 39.86
CA LEU A 177 17.40 6.87 39.46
C LEU A 177 16.97 6.15 38.19
N SER A 178 16.23 5.05 38.36
CA SER A 178 15.34 4.57 37.32
C SER A 178 14.37 5.71 37.02
N SER A 179 14.60 6.39 35.91
CA SER A 179 13.53 7.10 35.21
C SER A 179 12.57 6.01 34.74
N ALA A 180 11.64 5.61 35.61
CA ALA A 180 10.40 5.04 35.14
C ALA A 180 9.71 6.15 34.36
N ALA A 181 10.01 6.23 33.06
CA ALA A 181 9.06 6.81 32.14
C ALA A 181 7.76 6.04 32.41
N LEU A 182 6.74 6.74 32.90
CA LEU A 182 5.39 6.21 32.87
C LEU A 182 5.06 6.05 31.39
N SER A 183 5.40 4.89 30.83
CA SER A 183 4.80 4.41 29.60
C SER A 183 3.30 4.45 29.83
N GLY A 184 2.59 5.15 28.95
CA GLY A 184 1.14 5.12 28.95
C GLY A 184 0.64 3.67 28.81
N PRO A 185 -0.66 3.43 28.98
CA PRO A 185 -1.22 2.12 28.69
C PRO A 185 -0.81 1.69 27.28
N ILE A 186 -0.33 0.45 27.15
CA ILE A 186 -0.04 -0.15 25.85
C ILE A 186 -1.37 -0.30 25.13
N THR A 187 -1.44 0.21 23.91
CA THR A 187 -2.64 0.17 23.08
C THR A 187 -2.28 -0.38 21.73
N ALA A 188 -3.16 -1.23 21.20
CA ALA A 188 -3.01 -1.73 19.85
C ALA A 188 -2.99 -0.58 18.84
N GLN A 189 -2.25 -0.79 17.75
CA GLN A 189 -2.30 0.09 16.60
C GLN A 189 -3.68 0.04 15.95
N ARG A 190 -4.09 1.16 15.35
CA ARG A 190 -5.37 1.23 14.64
C ARG A 190 -5.19 0.75 13.20
N PRO A 191 -6.18 0.07 12.61
CA PRO A 191 -6.15 -0.30 11.19
C PRO A 191 -5.97 0.92 10.28
N THR A 192 -5.47 0.68 9.07
CA THR A 192 -5.42 1.71 8.03
C THR A 192 -6.83 2.30 7.79
N ALA A 193 -6.90 3.59 7.51
CA ALA A 193 -8.14 4.34 7.31
C ALA A 193 -9.07 4.46 8.54
N ALA A 194 -8.65 4.04 9.73
CA ALA A 194 -9.38 4.29 10.98
C ALA A 194 -9.21 5.75 11.47
N PRO A 195 -10.13 6.27 12.32
CA PRO A 195 -9.94 7.59 12.92
C PRO A 195 -8.76 7.57 13.90
N ILE A 196 -7.99 8.65 13.94
CA ILE A 196 -6.90 8.84 14.88
C ILE A 196 -7.40 8.84 16.33
N ALA A 197 -6.57 8.37 17.26
CA ALA A 197 -6.92 8.36 18.68
C ALA A 197 -6.96 9.79 19.27
N GLY A 198 -7.92 10.03 20.17
CA GLY A 198 -8.02 11.27 20.93
C GLY A 198 -8.86 12.38 20.27
N LEU A 199 -9.63 12.06 19.22
CA LEU A 199 -10.64 12.96 18.67
C LEU A 199 -11.75 13.21 19.70
N THR A 200 -12.27 14.43 19.71
CA THR A 200 -13.52 14.80 20.38
C THR A 200 -14.71 14.11 19.69
N ALA A 201 -15.88 14.09 20.35
CA ALA A 201 -17.09 13.52 19.77
C ALA A 201 -17.45 14.21 18.43
N ASP A 202 -17.32 15.53 18.37
CA ASP A 202 -17.62 16.31 17.17
C ASP A 202 -16.60 16.05 16.04
N GLU A 203 -15.30 15.91 16.36
CA GLU A 203 -14.28 15.52 15.38
C GLU A 203 -14.50 14.10 14.84
N LEU A 204 -14.93 13.17 15.71
CA LEU A 204 -15.22 11.80 15.30
C LEU A 204 -16.46 11.71 14.42
N ASP A 205 -17.52 12.46 14.73
CA ASP A 205 -18.71 12.58 13.87
C ASP A 205 -18.35 13.11 12.49
N ARG A 206 -17.57 14.21 12.44
CA ARG A 206 -17.05 14.78 11.19
C ARG A 206 -16.22 13.79 10.38
N PHE A 207 -15.38 12.98 11.02
CA PHE A 207 -14.63 11.94 10.34
C PHE A 207 -15.56 10.92 9.65
N PHE A 208 -16.62 10.45 10.32
CA PHE A 208 -17.53 9.47 9.74
C PHE A 208 -18.42 10.06 8.64
N VAL A 209 -18.93 11.29 8.81
CA VAL A 209 -19.64 12.01 7.76
C VAL A 209 -18.74 12.23 6.56
N GLY A 210 -17.49 12.65 6.79
CA GLY A 210 -16.47 12.81 5.76
C GLY A 210 -16.21 11.51 5.00
N ARG A 211 -16.13 10.39 5.72
CA ARG A 211 -15.93 9.06 5.11
C ARG A 211 -17.08 8.67 4.20
N GLU A 212 -18.32 8.95 4.60
CA GLU A 212 -19.51 8.72 3.77
C GLU A 212 -19.52 9.61 2.54
N ALA A 213 -19.16 10.89 2.68
CA ALA A 213 -19.04 11.82 1.57
C ALA A 213 -17.96 11.39 0.57
N PHE A 214 -16.82 10.95 1.08
CA PHE A 214 -15.67 10.54 0.28
C PHE A 214 -15.98 9.33 -0.61
N ALA A 215 -16.86 8.43 -0.14
CA ALA A 215 -17.30 7.25 -0.87
C ALA A 215 -18.58 7.45 -1.70
N ARG A 216 -19.12 8.67 -1.74
CA ARG A 216 -20.39 8.95 -2.41
C ARG A 216 -20.17 9.31 -3.87
N ASP A 217 -20.87 8.60 -4.75
CA ASP A 217 -21.02 8.99 -6.16
C ASP A 217 -21.80 10.30 -6.28
N LEU A 218 -21.20 11.27 -6.96
CA LEU A 218 -21.87 12.48 -7.40
C LEU A 218 -22.57 12.24 -8.74
N THR A 219 -23.78 12.76 -8.87
CA THR A 219 -24.50 12.81 -10.15
C THR A 219 -24.20 14.12 -10.86
N ILE A 220 -24.53 14.21 -12.15
CA ILE A 220 -24.47 15.47 -12.91
C ILE A 220 -25.20 16.58 -12.16
N GLU A 221 -26.44 16.34 -11.71
CA GLU A 221 -27.23 17.34 -10.99
C GLU A 221 -26.67 17.73 -9.60
N GLN A 222 -25.64 17.03 -9.13
CA GLN A 222 -24.94 17.29 -7.87
C GLN A 222 -23.59 18.01 -8.10
N GLY A 223 -23.26 18.38 -9.33
CA GLY A 223 -22.04 19.11 -9.66
C GLY A 223 -20.89 18.26 -10.19
N LEU A 224 -21.21 17.16 -10.88
CA LEU A 224 -20.18 16.44 -11.62
C LEU A 224 -19.92 17.23 -12.90
N GLY A 225 -18.74 17.78 -13.06
CA GLY A 225 -18.43 18.73 -14.14
C GLY A 225 -18.36 18.10 -15.54
N PRO A 226 -18.17 18.93 -16.57
CA PRO A 226 -18.27 18.55 -17.98
C PRO A 226 -17.28 17.44 -18.35
N ILE A 227 -16.13 17.41 -17.68
CA ILE A 227 -15.05 16.42 -17.79
C ILE A 227 -14.57 16.01 -16.39
N PHE A 228 -14.33 14.72 -16.19
CA PHE A 228 -13.93 14.16 -14.89
C PHE A 228 -13.22 12.81 -15.07
N ASN A 229 -12.59 12.32 -14.00
CA ASN A 229 -11.94 10.99 -13.98
C ASN A 229 -12.81 9.94 -13.29
N GLN A 230 -13.50 10.30 -12.20
CA GLN A 230 -14.42 9.43 -11.46
C GLN A 230 -15.54 10.24 -10.77
N THR A 231 -16.60 9.54 -10.33
CA THR A 231 -17.76 10.12 -9.67
C THR A 231 -17.65 10.20 -8.15
N ALA A 232 -16.73 9.46 -7.54
CA ALA A 232 -16.41 9.55 -6.12
C ALA A 232 -14.90 9.54 -5.87
N CYS A 233 -14.43 10.21 -4.82
CA CYS A 233 -13.04 10.09 -4.36
C CYS A 233 -12.70 8.62 -4.04
N GLY A 234 -13.68 7.91 -3.48
CA GLY A 234 -13.60 6.50 -3.14
C GLY A 234 -13.41 5.55 -4.31
N ASP A 235 -13.64 5.94 -5.57
CA ASP A 235 -13.39 5.08 -6.74
C ASP A 235 -11.91 5.00 -7.11
N CYS A 236 -11.17 6.08 -6.82
CA CYS A 236 -9.73 6.13 -7.02
C CYS A 236 -8.97 5.62 -5.79
N HIS A 237 -9.43 5.96 -4.58
CA HIS A 237 -8.71 5.72 -3.32
C HIS A 237 -9.27 4.51 -2.56
N ILE A 238 -9.08 3.30 -3.10
CA ILE A 238 -9.82 2.08 -2.71
C ILE A 238 -9.08 1.10 -1.80
N THR A 239 -7.77 1.21 -1.61
CA THR A 239 -6.97 0.18 -0.90
C THR A 239 -6.29 0.71 0.37
N PRO A 240 -6.96 0.67 1.54
CA PRO A 240 -8.42 0.69 1.73
C PRO A 240 -9.00 2.08 1.38
N LEU A 241 -10.23 2.42 1.78
CA LEU A 241 -10.81 3.74 1.49
C LEU A 241 -9.91 4.89 1.99
N GLY A 242 -9.47 5.79 1.10
CA GLY A 242 -8.46 6.83 1.37
C GLY A 242 -7.01 6.35 1.24
N GLY A 243 -6.79 5.08 0.90
CA GLY A 243 -5.50 4.52 0.55
C GLY A 243 -5.15 4.73 -0.92
N THR A 244 -4.22 3.93 -1.43
CA THR A 244 -3.84 3.93 -2.85
C THR A 244 -4.95 3.30 -3.71
N GLY A 245 -4.85 3.43 -5.03
CA GLY A 245 -5.65 2.62 -5.95
C GLY A 245 -4.94 2.39 -7.28
N THR A 246 -5.61 1.73 -8.21
CA THR A 246 -5.09 1.42 -9.56
C THR A 246 -5.54 2.41 -10.63
N THR A 247 -6.47 3.30 -10.31
CA THR A 247 -6.95 4.31 -11.25
C THR A 247 -5.79 5.21 -11.66
N LYS A 248 -5.62 5.37 -12.97
CA LYS A 248 -4.57 6.15 -13.61
C LYS A 248 -5.19 7.33 -14.33
N VAL A 249 -4.61 8.51 -14.15
CA VAL A 249 -4.97 9.70 -14.91
C VAL A 249 -3.91 9.95 -15.98
N LEU A 250 -4.34 10.44 -17.14
CA LEU A 250 -3.43 10.76 -18.23
C LEU A 250 -2.87 12.16 -18.04
N ARG A 251 -1.55 12.28 -18.11
CA ARG A 251 -0.86 13.57 -18.24
C ARG A 251 -0.17 13.65 -19.60
N ALA A 252 -0.34 14.77 -20.29
CA ALA A 252 0.33 15.03 -21.56
C ALA A 252 0.97 16.42 -21.61
N GLY A 253 1.91 16.59 -22.52
CA GLY A 253 2.58 17.86 -22.76
C GLY A 253 3.39 17.85 -24.04
N ARG A 254 3.99 18.99 -24.36
CA ARG A 254 4.82 19.16 -25.55
C ARG A 254 6.21 19.65 -25.19
N GLN A 255 7.19 18.76 -25.29
CA GLN A 255 8.59 19.13 -25.27
C GLN A 255 8.97 19.76 -26.61
N THR A 256 9.41 21.03 -26.58
CA THR A 256 10.00 21.74 -27.72
C THR A 256 11.49 22.00 -27.48
N LYS A 257 12.16 22.60 -28.46
CA LYS A 257 13.53 23.10 -28.32
C LYS A 257 13.62 24.31 -27.36
N ASP A 258 12.51 25.03 -27.16
CA ASP A 258 12.46 26.29 -26.42
C ASP A 258 11.99 26.07 -24.96
N GLY A 259 11.52 24.86 -24.64
CA GLY A 259 11.03 24.49 -23.31
C GLY A 259 9.93 23.43 -23.37
N PHE A 260 9.43 23.06 -22.20
CA PHE A 260 8.23 22.25 -22.05
C PHE A 260 7.00 23.17 -22.12
N ASP A 261 6.01 22.76 -22.90
CA ASP A 261 4.70 23.39 -23.04
C ASP A 261 3.67 22.46 -22.40
N PRO A 262 2.99 22.89 -21.32
CA PRO A 262 2.01 22.08 -20.60
C PRO A 262 0.65 22.01 -21.32
N LEU A 263 0.53 22.59 -22.53
CA LEU A 263 -0.70 22.62 -23.32
C LEU A 263 -1.82 23.43 -22.65
N GLU A 264 -1.50 24.59 -22.04
CA GLU A 264 -2.51 25.47 -21.41
C GLU A 264 -3.64 25.86 -22.39
N GLU A 265 -3.32 26.00 -23.69
CA GLU A 265 -4.34 26.31 -24.71
C GLU A 265 -5.34 25.16 -24.95
N PHE A 266 -5.12 23.99 -24.35
CA PHE A 266 -5.97 22.80 -24.40
C PHE A 266 -6.46 22.35 -23.01
N GLY A 267 -6.49 23.22 -22.00
CA GLY A 267 -6.88 22.85 -20.62
C GLY A 267 -5.72 22.38 -19.74
N GLY A 268 -4.50 22.37 -20.26
CA GLY A 268 -3.29 22.06 -19.52
C GLY A 268 -2.86 20.60 -19.64
N SER A 269 -2.13 20.14 -18.62
CA SER A 269 -1.43 18.84 -18.70
C SER A 269 -2.26 17.64 -18.28
N LEU A 270 -3.37 17.83 -17.56
CA LEU A 270 -4.30 16.76 -17.17
C LEU A 270 -5.29 16.55 -18.30
N PHE A 271 -5.54 15.30 -18.65
CA PHE A 271 -6.62 14.92 -19.57
C PHE A 271 -7.54 13.95 -18.85
N GLN A 272 -8.79 14.33 -18.70
CA GLN A 272 -9.83 13.61 -17.99
C GLN A 272 -10.35 12.43 -18.82
N LEU A 273 -10.69 11.33 -18.16
CA LEU A 273 -11.09 10.08 -18.83
C LEU A 273 -12.55 10.07 -19.30
N GLU A 274 -13.42 10.80 -18.61
CA GLU A 274 -14.86 10.79 -18.80
C GLU A 274 -15.39 12.21 -19.03
N SER A 275 -16.59 12.29 -19.60
CA SER A 275 -17.27 13.53 -19.90
C SER A 275 -18.79 13.34 -19.86
N ILE A 276 -19.54 14.36 -19.47
CA ILE A 276 -21.02 14.33 -19.48
C ILE A 276 -21.56 14.08 -20.90
N SER A 277 -20.96 14.76 -21.88
CA SER A 277 -21.31 14.68 -23.29
C SER A 277 -20.08 14.24 -24.11
N PRO A 278 -20.24 13.28 -25.05
CA PRO A 278 -19.14 12.83 -25.92
C PRO A 278 -18.47 13.94 -26.73
N GLU A 279 -19.18 15.03 -27.00
CA GLU A 279 -18.66 16.20 -27.71
C GLU A 279 -17.69 17.04 -26.86
N CYS A 280 -17.71 16.84 -25.54
CA CYS A 280 -16.84 17.47 -24.56
C CYS A 280 -15.75 16.51 -24.05
N ALA A 281 -15.62 15.32 -24.63
CA ALA A 281 -14.58 14.37 -24.24
C ALA A 281 -13.19 14.91 -24.59
N GLU A 282 -12.24 14.68 -23.69
CA GLU A 282 -10.88 15.16 -23.88
C GLU A 282 -10.01 14.19 -24.70
N ASP A 283 -9.23 14.75 -25.63
CA ASP A 283 -8.19 14.01 -26.35
C ASP A 283 -6.89 14.84 -26.40
N PRO A 284 -5.72 14.27 -26.07
CA PRO A 284 -4.47 14.99 -26.22
C PRO A 284 -4.24 15.47 -27.67
N PRO A 285 -3.85 16.73 -27.86
CA PRO A 285 -3.73 17.29 -29.20
C PRO A 285 -2.56 16.65 -29.96
N PRO A 286 -2.57 16.63 -31.32
CA PRO A 286 -1.53 15.96 -32.11
C PRO A 286 -0.09 16.44 -31.90
N GLN A 287 0.10 17.64 -31.35
CA GLN A 287 1.42 18.17 -31.00
C GLN A 287 1.96 17.69 -29.64
N ALA A 288 1.15 17.05 -28.81
CA ALA A 288 1.61 16.41 -27.58
C ALA A 288 2.62 15.31 -27.91
N ASN A 289 3.73 15.29 -27.17
CA ASN A 289 4.83 14.35 -27.40
C ASN A 289 5.50 13.83 -26.12
N VAL A 290 5.01 14.27 -24.95
CA VAL A 290 5.31 13.70 -23.65
C VAL A 290 3.99 13.20 -23.09
N PHE A 291 3.97 11.93 -22.68
CA PHE A 291 2.79 11.27 -22.11
C PHE A 291 3.23 10.45 -20.91
N THR A 292 2.43 10.48 -19.86
CA THR A 292 2.64 9.65 -18.68
C THR A 292 1.30 9.39 -18.00
N ASP A 293 1.16 8.20 -17.45
CA ASP A 293 0.10 7.92 -16.49
C ASP A 293 0.55 8.36 -15.10
N ARG A 294 -0.41 8.80 -14.29
CA ARG A 294 -0.23 8.92 -12.83
C ARG A 294 -1.25 8.08 -12.11
N VAL A 295 -0.77 7.12 -11.32
CA VAL A 295 -1.61 6.25 -10.50
C VAL A 295 -2.05 6.98 -9.24
N THR A 296 -3.22 6.64 -8.71
CA THR A 296 -3.78 7.24 -7.50
C THR A 296 -2.87 7.00 -6.28
N ASN A 297 -2.45 8.06 -5.62
CA ASN A 297 -1.65 8.01 -4.38
C ASN A 297 -2.52 7.81 -3.13
N GLY A 298 -1.96 7.24 -2.07
CA GLY A 298 -2.67 7.10 -0.78
C GLY A 298 -2.58 8.36 0.07
N MET A 299 -3.64 8.66 0.82
CA MET A 299 -3.79 9.84 1.70
C MET A 299 -3.86 9.49 3.21
N THR A 300 -3.51 8.26 3.55
CA THR A 300 -3.52 7.78 4.94
C THR A 300 -2.55 8.57 5.82
N GLY A 301 -3.02 8.99 7.00
CA GLY A 301 -2.25 9.80 7.94
C GLY A 301 -1.93 11.23 7.46
N TYR A 302 -2.55 11.74 6.39
CA TYR A 302 -2.17 13.04 5.82
C TYR A 302 -2.42 14.23 6.74
N GLY A 303 -3.40 14.19 7.66
CA GLY A 303 -3.54 15.24 8.67
C GLY A 303 -2.32 15.37 9.57
N LEU A 304 -1.62 14.27 9.84
CA LEU A 304 -0.35 14.27 10.57
C LEU A 304 0.80 14.82 9.71
N VAL A 305 0.78 14.55 8.40
CA VAL A 305 1.77 15.08 7.45
C VAL A 305 1.60 16.59 7.25
N GLU A 306 0.37 17.08 7.10
CA GLU A 306 0.05 18.51 7.02
C GLU A 306 0.54 19.28 8.26
N ALA A 307 0.46 18.64 9.43
CA ALA A 307 0.87 19.22 10.70
C ALA A 307 2.40 19.35 10.85
N ILE A 308 3.22 18.68 10.04
CA ILE A 308 4.68 18.82 10.08
C ILE A 308 5.07 20.26 9.73
N LEU A 309 5.95 20.88 10.51
CA LEU A 309 6.41 22.24 10.23
C LEU A 309 7.25 22.30 8.94
N ASP A 310 7.05 23.35 8.14
CA ASP A 310 7.87 23.61 6.94
C ASP A 310 9.36 23.70 7.29
N SER A 311 9.70 24.27 8.45
CA SER A 311 11.07 24.35 8.95
C SER A 311 11.71 22.99 9.21
N ASP A 312 10.92 21.99 9.58
CA ASP A 312 11.45 20.66 9.87
C ASP A 312 11.76 19.93 8.55
N ILE A 313 10.91 20.10 7.52
CA ILE A 313 11.19 19.60 6.17
C ILE A 313 12.43 20.26 5.59
N GLN A 314 12.56 21.58 5.75
CA GLN A 314 13.76 22.32 5.34
C GLN A 314 15.01 21.84 6.09
N ALA A 315 14.91 21.51 7.38
CA ALA A 315 16.03 20.99 8.16
C ALA A 315 16.51 19.62 7.64
N VAL A 316 15.59 18.75 7.20
CA VAL A 316 15.94 17.48 6.55
C VAL A 316 16.64 17.72 5.22
N LEU A 317 16.10 18.59 4.37
CA LEU A 317 16.77 19.02 3.13
C LEU A 317 18.19 19.52 3.42
N ASP A 318 18.35 20.38 4.43
CA ASP A 318 19.63 20.97 4.79
C ASP A 318 20.65 19.95 5.33
N ALA A 319 20.18 18.86 5.92
CA ALA A 319 21.00 17.77 6.43
C ALA A 319 21.42 16.75 5.35
N GLN A 320 20.69 16.65 4.24
CA GLN A 320 21.00 15.73 3.14
C GLN A 320 22.35 16.02 2.47
N ASP A 321 23.08 14.97 2.09
CA ASP A 321 24.30 15.11 1.29
C ASP A 321 23.98 15.75 -0.07
N MET A 322 24.85 16.65 -0.54
CA MET A 322 24.64 17.40 -1.79
C MET A 322 24.42 16.51 -3.02
N SER A 323 24.90 15.26 -3.02
CA SER A 323 24.71 14.33 -4.13
C SER A 323 23.29 13.74 -4.21
N ILE A 324 22.55 13.70 -3.10
CA ILE A 324 21.19 13.14 -3.01
C ILE A 324 20.15 14.15 -2.53
N ARG A 325 20.56 15.38 -2.19
CA ARG A 325 19.69 16.46 -1.70
C ARG A 325 18.51 16.71 -2.65
N GLY A 326 17.30 16.64 -2.10
CA GLY A 326 16.06 16.98 -2.80
C GLY A 326 15.81 18.49 -2.83
N ASP A 327 14.71 18.87 -3.47
CA ASP A 327 14.23 20.25 -3.52
C ASP A 327 12.88 20.37 -2.79
N ALA A 328 12.73 21.41 -1.97
CA ALA A 328 11.44 21.75 -1.36
C ALA A 328 10.60 22.53 -2.38
N HIS A 329 9.48 21.96 -2.83
CA HIS A 329 8.56 22.66 -3.71
C HIS A 329 7.74 23.66 -2.88
N MET A 330 7.95 24.95 -3.07
CA MET A 330 7.17 25.96 -2.37
C MET A 330 5.89 26.23 -3.16
N VAL A 331 4.73 26.04 -2.53
CA VAL A 331 3.41 26.22 -3.17
C VAL A 331 2.49 27.03 -2.25
N GLY A 332 1.61 27.86 -2.83
CA GLY A 332 0.63 28.64 -2.09
C GLY A 332 -0.64 27.84 -1.81
N SER A 333 -1.22 27.99 -0.62
CA SER A 333 -2.56 27.50 -0.28
C SER A 333 -3.65 28.36 -0.93
N PHE A 334 -4.81 27.77 -1.24
CA PHE A 334 -5.98 28.53 -1.69
C PHE A 334 -6.65 29.32 -0.56
N GLU A 335 -6.50 28.86 0.67
CA GLU A 335 -7.16 29.41 1.86
C GLU A 335 -6.61 30.78 2.28
N ASP A 336 -5.31 30.99 2.11
CA ASP A 336 -4.59 32.15 2.64
C ASP A 336 -3.41 32.64 1.77
N GLU A 337 -3.15 32.00 0.62
CA GLU A 337 -2.04 32.30 -0.31
C GLU A 337 -0.64 32.22 0.33
N VAL A 338 -0.51 31.61 1.50
CA VAL A 338 0.78 31.47 2.18
C VAL A 338 1.62 30.39 1.49
N MET A 339 2.84 30.75 1.10
CA MET A 339 3.79 29.78 0.54
C MET A 339 4.27 28.80 1.62
N ARG A 340 3.98 27.52 1.42
CA ARG A 340 4.38 26.41 2.29
C ARG A 340 5.14 25.35 1.51
N VAL A 341 5.83 24.45 2.20
CA VAL A 341 6.45 23.31 1.53
C VAL A 341 5.33 22.36 1.09
N GLY A 342 5.28 22.04 -0.19
CA GLY A 342 4.35 21.09 -0.77
C GLY A 342 4.59 19.67 -0.21
N ARG A 343 3.50 18.94 0.03
CA ARG A 343 3.52 17.62 0.68
C ARG A 343 2.70 16.57 -0.08
N PHE A 344 1.72 17.03 -0.85
CA PHE A 344 0.69 16.20 -1.47
C PHE A 344 0.79 16.22 -3.00
N GLY A 345 0.36 15.11 -3.62
CA GLY A 345 0.52 14.86 -5.06
C GLY A 345 1.92 14.38 -5.46
N TRP A 346 2.05 13.87 -6.69
CA TRP A 346 3.32 13.30 -7.20
C TRP A 346 4.45 14.31 -7.39
N LYS A 347 4.13 15.60 -7.52
CA LYS A 347 5.09 16.69 -7.66
C LYS A 347 5.10 17.62 -6.45
N ALA A 348 4.54 17.19 -5.32
CA ALA A 348 4.42 18.05 -4.14
C ALA A 348 3.70 19.37 -4.48
N GLN A 349 2.71 19.34 -5.37
CA GLN A 349 2.10 20.55 -5.92
C GLN A 349 1.06 21.19 -4.97
N VAL A 350 0.75 20.54 -3.84
CA VAL A 350 -0.20 21.02 -2.83
C VAL A 350 0.38 20.88 -1.41
N ALA A 351 0.11 21.84 -0.52
CA ALA A 351 0.64 21.88 0.85
C ALA A 351 -0.39 21.63 1.97
N THR A 352 -1.68 21.93 1.75
CA THR A 352 -2.77 21.76 2.73
C THR A 352 -3.81 20.76 2.23
N LEU A 353 -4.50 20.09 3.14
CA LEU A 353 -5.52 19.10 2.82
C LEU A 353 -6.79 19.73 2.23
N LEU A 354 -7.14 20.93 2.65
CA LEU A 354 -8.30 21.63 2.09
C LEU A 354 -8.01 22.14 0.67
N THR A 355 -6.81 22.70 0.39
CA THR A 355 -6.37 22.93 -0.99
C THR A 355 -6.36 21.63 -1.79
N PHE A 356 -5.92 20.50 -1.21
CA PHE A 356 -5.90 19.21 -1.91
C PHE A 356 -7.32 18.75 -2.29
N SER A 357 -8.28 18.86 -1.37
CA SER A 357 -9.67 18.50 -1.64
C SER A 357 -10.33 19.44 -2.65
N ALA A 358 -10.01 20.73 -2.62
CA ALA A 358 -10.50 21.71 -3.59
C ALA A 358 -9.93 21.48 -5.00
N ASP A 359 -8.61 21.27 -5.11
CA ASP A 359 -7.94 20.97 -6.38
C ASP A 359 -8.43 19.64 -6.94
N ALA A 360 -8.45 18.57 -6.14
CA ALA A 360 -8.95 17.27 -6.60
C ALA A 360 -10.45 17.30 -6.94
N GLY A 361 -11.26 18.08 -6.21
CA GLY A 361 -12.68 18.27 -6.50
C GLY A 361 -12.88 18.75 -7.94
N LEU A 362 -12.22 19.83 -8.34
CA LEU A 362 -12.31 20.33 -9.72
C LEU A 362 -11.59 19.41 -10.71
N GLN A 363 -10.33 19.07 -10.45
CA GLN A 363 -9.47 18.42 -11.44
C GLN A 363 -9.83 16.96 -11.69
N GLU A 364 -10.33 16.24 -10.69
CA GLU A 364 -10.59 14.80 -10.78
C GLU A 364 -12.09 14.48 -10.89
N MET A 365 -12.97 15.34 -10.37
CA MET A 365 -14.42 15.11 -10.34
C MET A 365 -15.21 16.19 -11.11
N GLY A 366 -14.56 17.26 -11.57
CA GLY A 366 -15.25 18.38 -12.21
C GLY A 366 -16.10 19.21 -11.25
N LEU A 367 -15.92 19.08 -9.93
CA LEU A 367 -16.74 19.78 -8.94
C LEU A 367 -16.16 21.17 -8.65
N THR A 368 -16.85 22.22 -9.09
CA THR A 368 -16.46 23.60 -8.78
C THR A 368 -16.75 23.94 -7.33
N ASN A 369 -15.92 24.82 -6.75
CA ASN A 369 -15.96 25.14 -5.32
C ASN A 369 -15.62 26.60 -5.03
N ARG A 370 -15.66 26.99 -3.75
CA ARG A 370 -15.42 28.37 -3.32
C ARG A 370 -14.04 28.94 -3.67
N PHE A 371 -13.05 28.08 -3.96
CA PHE A 371 -11.70 28.51 -4.37
C PHE A 371 -11.50 28.43 -5.89
N LEU A 372 -12.12 27.45 -6.54
CA LEU A 372 -12.06 27.21 -7.98
C LEU A 372 -13.50 27.22 -8.53
N THR A 373 -13.97 28.40 -8.92
CA THR A 373 -15.40 28.70 -9.13
C THR A 373 -15.88 28.51 -10.58
N GLU A 374 -15.01 28.03 -11.46
CA GLU A 374 -15.31 27.84 -12.88
C GLU A 374 -14.81 26.46 -13.28
N ASP A 375 -15.59 25.78 -14.11
CA ASP A 375 -15.24 24.50 -14.69
C ASP A 375 -13.97 24.53 -15.54
N ASN A 376 -13.36 23.36 -15.70
CA ASN A 376 -12.33 23.19 -16.71
C ASN A 376 -12.96 23.14 -18.10
N ASP A 377 -12.49 24.03 -18.99
CA ASP A 377 -12.86 24.01 -20.40
C ASP A 377 -12.37 22.72 -21.08
N PRO A 378 -13.28 21.87 -21.61
CA PRO A 378 -12.87 20.64 -22.27
C PRO A 378 -11.96 20.90 -23.46
N ASN A 379 -10.75 20.32 -23.44
CA ASN A 379 -9.70 20.61 -24.43
C ASN A 379 -9.41 22.12 -24.61
N GLY A 380 -9.61 22.94 -23.58
CA GLY A 380 -9.42 24.40 -23.62
C GLY A 380 -10.44 25.13 -24.51
N ILE A 381 -11.54 24.48 -24.86
CA ILE A 381 -12.63 25.06 -25.65
C ILE A 381 -13.72 25.56 -24.70
N ASP A 382 -13.78 26.88 -24.55
CA ASP A 382 -14.87 27.59 -23.89
C ASP A 382 -16.24 27.16 -24.48
N PRO A 383 -17.11 26.44 -23.74
CA PRO A 383 -18.39 25.94 -24.24
C PRO A 383 -19.28 27.00 -24.94
N PRO A 384 -19.37 28.27 -24.49
CA PRO A 384 -19.97 29.37 -25.25
C PRO A 384 -19.54 29.46 -26.72
N SER A 385 -18.30 29.08 -27.06
CA SER A 385 -17.79 29.06 -28.44
C SER A 385 -18.42 27.96 -29.32
N LEU A 386 -19.04 26.95 -28.69
CA LEU A 386 -19.84 25.90 -29.33
C LEU A 386 -21.29 26.34 -29.60
N GLY A 387 -21.67 27.55 -29.18
CA GLY A 387 -22.95 28.18 -29.47
C GLY A 387 -24.00 28.06 -28.38
N ASP A 388 -23.68 27.40 -27.27
CA ASP A 388 -24.49 27.29 -26.05
C ASP A 388 -23.54 27.25 -24.83
N PRO A 389 -23.60 28.23 -23.92
CA PRO A 389 -22.72 28.26 -22.74
C PRO A 389 -22.89 27.04 -21.83
N ASP A 390 -24.08 26.43 -21.84
CA ASP A 390 -24.43 25.32 -20.97
C ASP A 390 -24.33 23.97 -21.72
N PHE A 391 -23.54 23.91 -22.81
CA PHE A 391 -23.50 22.75 -23.70
C PHE A 391 -22.89 21.51 -23.04
N CYS A 392 -21.78 21.71 -22.32
CA CYS A 392 -21.03 20.64 -21.69
C CYS A 392 -21.47 20.38 -20.25
N ASP A 393 -21.92 21.42 -19.56
CA ASP A 393 -22.55 21.31 -18.25
C ASP A 393 -23.71 22.31 -18.12
N THR A 394 -24.74 21.91 -17.39
CA THR A 394 -25.99 22.69 -17.20
C THR A 394 -26.21 23.11 -15.75
N VAL A 395 -25.29 22.78 -14.85
CA VAL A 395 -25.38 23.07 -13.43
C VAL A 395 -24.68 24.40 -13.15
N PRO A 396 -25.33 25.35 -12.45
CA PRO A 396 -24.67 26.62 -12.17
C PRO A 396 -23.56 26.51 -11.12
N ASP A 397 -22.38 27.00 -11.46
CA ASP A 397 -21.25 27.15 -10.55
C ASP A 397 -21.47 28.21 -9.44
N PRO A 398 -20.86 28.02 -8.23
CA PRO A 398 -20.12 26.85 -7.79
C PRO A 398 -21.03 25.73 -7.23
N GLU A 399 -20.59 24.49 -7.32
CA GLU A 399 -21.44 23.30 -7.10
C GLU A 399 -21.24 22.61 -5.74
N ASP A 400 -20.21 22.99 -4.99
CA ASP A 400 -19.77 22.42 -3.69
C ASP A 400 -20.77 22.52 -2.51
N SER A 401 -22.00 22.99 -2.76
CA SER A 401 -23.05 23.19 -1.74
C SER A 401 -23.91 21.94 -1.44
N ILE A 402 -23.35 20.75 -1.67
CA ILE A 402 -24.05 19.47 -1.59
C ILE A 402 -24.57 19.21 -0.16
N ALA A 403 -25.89 19.10 -0.01
CA ALA A 403 -26.50 18.79 1.27
C ALA A 403 -26.16 17.36 1.73
N MET A 404 -25.29 17.23 2.72
CA MET A 404 -24.86 15.94 3.29
C MET A 404 -25.80 15.41 4.40
N GLY A 405 -26.99 15.99 4.56
CA GLY A 405 -28.06 15.42 5.39
C GLY A 405 -27.87 15.49 6.91
N ASN A 406 -26.77 16.08 7.41
CA ASN A 406 -26.47 16.18 8.84
C ASN A 406 -26.73 17.58 9.45
N GLY A 407 -27.18 18.56 8.65
CA GLY A 407 -27.54 19.89 9.12
C GLY A 407 -26.37 20.80 9.51
N VAL A 408 -25.16 20.50 9.05
CA VAL A 408 -23.98 21.35 9.24
C VAL A 408 -23.76 22.22 7.98
N ASP A 409 -23.63 23.53 8.14
CA ASP A 409 -23.29 24.49 7.07
C ASP A 409 -21.81 24.32 6.67
N ARG A 410 -21.46 23.23 5.98
CA ARG A 410 -20.13 22.97 5.40
C ARG A 410 -20.27 22.46 3.98
N GLU A 411 -19.32 22.87 3.14
CA GLU A 411 -19.24 22.47 1.73
C GLU A 411 -18.60 21.09 1.59
N PHE A 412 -18.79 20.42 0.45
CA PHE A 412 -18.32 19.06 0.24
C PHE A 412 -16.80 18.93 0.45
N ILE A 413 -15.99 19.89 -0.04
CA ILE A 413 -14.52 19.88 0.15
C ILE A 413 -14.11 19.90 1.64
N ASP A 414 -14.87 20.58 2.50
CA ASP A 414 -14.60 20.62 3.93
C ASP A 414 -14.87 19.27 4.61
N VAL A 415 -15.93 18.61 4.16
CA VAL A 415 -16.41 17.35 4.71
C VAL A 415 -15.45 16.22 4.35
N VAL A 416 -15.00 16.13 3.09
CA VAL A 416 -13.99 15.14 2.70
C VAL A 416 -12.62 15.43 3.33
N THR A 417 -12.27 16.71 3.54
CA THR A 417 -11.05 17.10 4.25
C THR A 417 -11.04 16.57 5.68
N ASP A 418 -12.17 16.58 6.40
CA ASP A 418 -12.23 16.06 7.77
C ASP A 418 -11.88 14.55 7.83
N PHE A 419 -12.32 13.76 6.85
CA PHE A 419 -11.95 12.34 6.75
C PHE A 419 -10.44 12.17 6.55
N GLN A 420 -9.86 12.92 5.62
CA GLN A 420 -8.42 12.92 5.33
C GLN A 420 -7.59 13.37 6.54
N ARG A 421 -8.05 14.41 7.22
CA ARG A 421 -7.35 15.06 8.34
C ARG A 421 -7.35 14.20 9.60
N PHE A 422 -8.45 13.51 9.87
CA PHE A 422 -8.60 12.71 11.09
C PHE A 422 -8.28 11.23 10.89
N MET A 423 -7.79 10.83 9.72
CA MET A 423 -7.29 9.49 9.47
C MET A 423 -5.99 9.21 10.23
N THR A 424 -5.89 8.04 10.84
CA THR A 424 -4.67 7.58 11.52
C THR A 424 -3.54 7.29 10.53
N GLN A 425 -2.30 7.28 11.02
CA GLN A 425 -1.19 6.68 10.27
C GLN A 425 -1.41 5.15 10.14
N PRO A 426 -1.07 4.53 9.01
CA PRO A 426 -1.09 3.08 8.85
C PRO A 426 -0.22 2.37 9.90
N PRO A 427 -0.59 1.15 10.32
CA PRO A 427 0.16 0.40 11.32
C PRO A 427 1.49 -0.10 10.75
N GLN A 428 2.45 -0.34 11.65
CA GLN A 428 3.67 -1.07 11.35
C GLN A 428 3.94 -2.08 12.45
N THR A 429 4.03 -3.36 12.09
CA THR A 429 4.28 -4.42 13.08
C THR A 429 5.31 -5.43 12.57
N PRO A 430 6.44 -5.62 13.27
CA PRO A 430 6.81 -4.98 14.54
C PRO A 430 7.10 -3.48 14.44
N LYS A 431 6.87 -2.74 15.54
CA LYS A 431 7.01 -1.27 15.60
C LYS A 431 8.44 -0.78 15.39
N SER A 432 9.43 -1.62 15.68
CA SER A 432 10.85 -1.31 15.55
C SER A 432 11.71 -2.57 15.66
N GLY A 433 12.99 -2.45 15.29
CA GLY A 433 14.02 -3.45 15.65
C GLY A 433 14.28 -4.53 14.59
N MET A 434 13.57 -4.51 13.47
CA MET A 434 13.80 -5.45 12.36
C MET A 434 15.19 -5.25 11.76
N THR A 435 15.88 -6.36 11.45
CA THR A 435 17.20 -6.33 10.79
C THR A 435 17.12 -5.61 9.44
N GLY A 436 16.00 -5.79 8.72
CA GLY A 436 15.73 -5.12 7.45
C GLY A 436 15.74 -3.60 7.53
N GLU A 437 15.25 -3.02 8.63
CA GLU A 437 15.24 -1.58 8.83
C GLU A 437 16.66 -1.02 9.02
N LEU A 438 17.49 -1.75 9.77
CA LEU A 438 18.90 -1.39 9.93
C LEU A 438 19.64 -1.41 8.60
N LEU A 439 19.35 -2.41 7.77
CA LEU A 439 19.90 -2.52 6.41
C LEU A 439 19.40 -1.37 5.53
N PHE A 440 18.10 -1.09 5.53
CA PHE A 440 17.46 0.01 4.81
C PHE A 440 18.15 1.36 5.09
N ASN A 441 18.43 1.62 6.37
CA ASN A 441 19.18 2.81 6.79
C ASN A 441 20.63 2.78 6.29
N SER A 442 21.32 1.64 6.41
CA SER A 442 22.75 1.52 6.09
C SER A 442 23.07 1.59 4.59
N ILE A 443 22.13 1.21 3.73
CA ILE A 443 22.30 1.20 2.27
C ILE A 443 21.85 2.50 1.61
N GLY A 444 21.35 3.47 2.39
CA GLY A 444 21.01 4.82 1.92
C GLY A 444 19.55 5.02 1.50
N CYS A 445 18.64 4.06 1.74
CA CYS A 445 17.22 4.28 1.42
C CYS A 445 16.63 5.41 2.27
N ALA A 446 17.03 5.46 3.55
CA ALA A 446 16.56 6.46 4.52
C ALA A 446 17.05 7.89 4.26
N ASP A 447 17.97 8.08 3.31
CA ASP A 447 18.46 9.42 2.93
C ASP A 447 17.33 10.27 2.29
N CYS A 448 16.38 9.62 1.61
CA CYS A 448 15.15 10.23 1.08
C CYS A 448 13.92 9.73 1.83
N HIS A 449 13.86 8.44 2.14
CA HIS A 449 12.76 7.84 2.91
C HIS A 449 12.93 8.06 4.42
N THR A 450 12.91 9.34 4.82
CA THR A 450 13.09 9.77 6.21
C THR A 450 12.09 9.09 7.14
N LYS A 451 12.61 8.31 8.10
CA LYS A 451 11.81 7.46 8.99
C LYS A 451 10.76 8.26 9.77
N THR A 452 11.20 9.23 10.58
CA THR A 452 10.40 9.76 11.69
C THR A 452 10.18 11.26 11.57
N TRP A 453 8.96 11.69 11.89
CA TRP A 453 8.60 13.10 12.09
C TRP A 453 7.89 13.27 13.43
N THR A 454 7.95 14.47 13.99
CA THR A 454 7.16 14.85 15.17
C THR A 454 6.37 16.09 14.86
N THR A 455 5.04 16.02 14.97
CA THR A 455 4.18 17.18 14.80
C THR A 455 4.36 18.18 15.96
N PRO A 456 4.22 19.49 15.72
CA PRO A 456 4.40 20.48 16.77
C PRO A 456 3.30 20.38 17.82
N ASN A 457 3.58 20.89 19.01
CA ASN A 457 2.56 21.12 20.03
C ASN A 457 1.92 22.51 19.85
N ASP A 458 1.38 22.78 18.66
CA ASP A 458 0.76 24.06 18.32
C ASP A 458 -0.73 24.08 18.74
N PRO A 459 -1.16 25.04 19.58
CA PRO A 459 -2.56 25.22 19.96
C PRO A 459 -3.55 25.49 18.82
N SER A 460 -3.08 25.82 17.61
CA SER A 460 -3.93 26.01 16.43
C SER A 460 -4.37 24.70 15.76
N LEU A 461 -3.63 23.61 15.98
CA LEU A 461 -3.97 22.27 15.47
C LEU A 461 -5.01 21.58 16.35
N GLU A 462 -5.72 20.58 15.87
CA GLU A 462 -6.55 19.72 16.69
C GLU A 462 -5.69 18.94 17.71
N THR A 463 -6.22 18.70 18.91
CA THR A 463 -5.43 18.04 19.99
C THR A 463 -4.93 16.66 19.57
N ALA A 464 -5.70 15.95 18.75
CA ALA A 464 -5.35 14.65 18.22
C ALA A 464 -4.14 14.68 17.26
N LEU A 465 -3.80 15.82 16.67
CA LEU A 465 -2.68 15.98 15.74
C LEU A 465 -1.41 16.55 16.38
N ARG A 466 -1.46 17.02 17.63
CA ARG A 466 -0.34 17.68 18.32
C ARG A 466 0.62 16.68 18.95
N ASN A 467 1.92 17.00 18.91
CA ASN A 467 2.98 16.26 19.59
C ASN A 467 2.94 14.75 19.27
N LYS A 468 2.71 14.42 18.01
CA LYS A 468 2.62 13.04 17.51
C LYS A 468 3.90 12.69 16.80
N THR A 469 4.54 11.61 17.25
CA THR A 469 5.63 10.98 16.50
C THR A 469 5.05 10.00 15.51
N ILE A 470 5.39 10.18 14.24
CA ILE A 470 4.86 9.41 13.11
C ILE A 470 6.02 8.82 12.30
N GLN A 471 5.77 7.73 11.58
CA GLN A 471 6.81 7.04 10.81
C GLN A 471 6.46 6.83 9.33
N PRO A 472 6.36 7.89 8.50
CA PRO A 472 5.96 7.78 7.09
C PRO A 472 7.03 7.23 6.15
N TYR A 473 8.31 7.21 6.55
CA TYR A 473 9.43 6.84 5.68
C TYR A 473 9.43 7.65 4.37
N GLY A 474 9.38 8.98 4.50
CA GLY A 474 9.34 9.92 3.38
C GLY A 474 9.71 11.32 3.86
N ASP A 475 10.53 12.01 3.07
CA ASP A 475 10.94 13.39 3.33
C ASP A 475 10.01 14.44 2.67
N PHE A 476 9.13 14.00 1.79
CA PHE A 476 8.21 14.83 1.02
C PHE A 476 8.89 15.83 0.06
N LEU A 477 10.20 15.68 -0.18
CA LEU A 477 10.96 16.51 -1.10
C LEU A 477 10.87 15.97 -2.54
N LEU A 478 11.19 16.83 -3.50
CA LEU A 478 11.35 16.47 -4.90
C LEU A 478 12.75 15.91 -5.16
N HIS A 479 12.82 14.67 -5.64
CA HIS A 479 14.07 14.01 -6.01
C HIS A 479 14.13 13.70 -7.48
N LYS A 480 15.33 13.81 -8.06
CA LYS A 480 15.56 13.45 -9.46
C LYS A 480 15.53 11.93 -9.58
N MET A 481 14.53 11.42 -10.30
CA MET A 481 14.37 10.00 -10.63
C MET A 481 14.91 9.65 -12.03
N GLY A 482 15.56 10.62 -12.68
CA GLY A 482 16.26 10.42 -13.95
C GLY A 482 15.34 9.96 -15.06
N ALA A 483 15.77 8.98 -15.84
CA ALA A 483 14.97 8.44 -16.96
C ALA A 483 13.68 7.75 -16.53
N ASN A 484 13.52 7.42 -15.24
CA ASN A 484 12.31 6.79 -14.72
C ASN A 484 11.29 7.80 -14.15
N SER A 485 11.58 9.10 -14.20
CA SER A 485 10.59 10.17 -13.88
C SER A 485 9.47 10.24 -14.93
N ASP A 486 8.47 11.08 -14.68
CA ASP A 486 7.27 11.21 -15.52
C ASP A 486 7.42 12.18 -16.71
N GLY A 487 8.50 12.96 -16.78
CA GLY A 487 8.79 13.90 -17.87
C GLY A 487 7.95 15.18 -17.87
N ILE A 488 7.03 15.37 -16.92
CA ILE A 488 6.10 16.50 -16.84
C ILE A 488 6.54 17.47 -15.73
N PRO A 489 7.03 18.68 -16.05
CA PRO A 489 7.18 19.76 -15.07
C PRO A 489 5.83 20.25 -14.55
N GLN A 490 5.77 20.66 -13.28
CA GLN A 490 4.60 21.31 -12.68
C GLN A 490 5.05 22.35 -11.67
N GLY A 491 4.71 23.63 -11.91
CA GLY A 491 5.28 24.73 -11.14
C GLY A 491 6.81 24.72 -11.22
N ASP A 492 7.47 24.76 -10.06
CA ASP A 492 8.93 24.70 -9.97
C ASP A 492 9.48 23.25 -9.97
N ALA A 493 8.61 22.24 -9.95
CA ALA A 493 9.02 20.84 -10.04
C ALA A 493 9.47 20.50 -11.46
N LEU A 494 10.70 19.99 -11.61
CA LEU A 494 11.26 19.65 -12.91
C LEU A 494 10.67 18.36 -13.50
N ALA A 495 10.78 18.20 -14.82
CA ALA A 495 10.41 16.97 -15.55
C ALA A 495 11.07 15.69 -14.99
N SER A 496 12.29 15.83 -14.46
CA SER A 496 13.07 14.71 -13.91
C SER A 496 12.78 14.42 -12.44
N GLN A 497 11.91 15.18 -11.79
CA GLN A 497 11.70 15.11 -10.34
C GLN A 497 10.37 14.50 -9.95
N ILE A 498 10.36 13.69 -8.90
CA ILE A 498 9.14 13.14 -8.29
C ILE A 498 9.27 13.29 -6.78
N LYS A 499 8.16 13.55 -6.11
CA LYS A 499 8.12 13.62 -4.65
C LYS A 499 8.43 12.26 -4.05
N THR A 500 9.25 12.18 -3.01
CA THR A 500 9.35 10.97 -2.20
C THR A 500 7.97 10.67 -1.59
N ALA A 501 7.32 9.61 -2.07
CA ALA A 501 6.08 9.15 -1.47
C ALA A 501 6.38 8.50 -0.10
N PRO A 502 5.51 8.67 0.92
CA PRO A 502 5.63 7.89 2.14
C PRO A 502 5.59 6.39 1.80
N LEU A 503 6.26 5.54 2.56
CA LEU A 503 6.20 4.08 2.41
C LEU A 503 5.12 3.45 3.31
N TRP A 504 4.28 4.27 3.94
CA TRP A 504 3.11 3.81 4.67
C TRP A 504 2.22 2.89 3.86
N ASP A 505 1.74 1.82 4.51
CA ASP A 505 0.81 0.87 3.91
C ASP A 505 1.35 0.18 2.64
N LEU A 506 2.68 0.12 2.46
CA LEU A 506 3.32 -0.48 1.29
C LEU A 506 2.86 -1.91 1.05
N ARG A 507 2.57 -2.66 2.13
CA ARG A 507 2.01 -4.01 2.09
C ARG A 507 0.76 -4.14 1.21
N HIS A 508 -0.13 -3.15 1.28
CA HIS A 508 -1.43 -3.20 0.62
C HIS A 508 -1.41 -2.55 -0.77
N ARG A 509 -0.29 -1.96 -1.18
CA ARG A 509 -0.19 -1.31 -2.49
C ARG A 509 -0.17 -2.34 -3.61
N ILE A 510 -1.20 -2.27 -4.45
CA ILE A 510 -1.37 -3.11 -5.64
C ILE A 510 -0.58 -2.59 -6.86
N SER A 511 -0.33 -1.28 -6.93
CA SER A 511 0.50 -0.65 -7.96
C SER A 511 1.52 0.29 -7.28
N ILE A 512 2.79 0.21 -7.68
CA ILE A 512 3.89 1.01 -7.11
C ILE A 512 4.57 1.81 -8.22
N TRP A 513 5.20 2.93 -7.84
CA TRP A 513 5.70 4.03 -8.68
C TRP A 513 4.59 4.95 -9.19
N HIS A 514 4.99 6.15 -9.63
CA HIS A 514 4.05 7.21 -10.00
C HIS A 514 3.10 6.82 -11.13
N ASP A 515 3.48 5.89 -12.00
CA ASP A 515 2.69 5.42 -13.14
C ASP A 515 2.11 4.02 -12.92
N GLY A 516 2.31 3.45 -11.73
CA GLY A 516 1.85 2.12 -11.38
C GLY A 516 2.48 1.00 -12.21
N ARG A 517 3.66 1.18 -12.81
CA ARG A 517 4.27 0.18 -13.71
C ARG A 517 4.62 -1.16 -13.03
N PHE A 518 4.65 -1.20 -11.70
CA PHE A 518 4.89 -2.42 -10.92
C PHE A 518 3.59 -2.84 -10.22
N GLU A 519 2.86 -3.77 -10.85
CA GLU A 519 1.51 -4.21 -10.42
C GLU A 519 1.29 -5.72 -10.54
N SER A 520 2.33 -6.51 -10.88
CA SER A 520 2.20 -7.94 -11.15
C SER A 520 3.22 -8.78 -10.38
N GLY A 521 2.73 -9.79 -9.67
CA GLY A 521 3.53 -10.70 -8.84
C GLY A 521 3.15 -10.62 -7.37
N GLY A 522 3.87 -11.37 -6.53
CA GLY A 522 3.78 -11.21 -5.07
C GLY A 522 4.55 -9.97 -4.60
N PHE A 523 4.31 -9.56 -3.36
CA PHE A 523 4.92 -8.38 -2.72
C PHE A 523 6.43 -8.24 -2.99
N ASP A 524 7.21 -9.29 -2.73
CA ASP A 524 8.67 -9.28 -2.89
C ASP A 524 9.12 -9.02 -4.35
N VAL A 525 8.33 -9.48 -5.31
CA VAL A 525 8.61 -9.27 -6.74
C VAL A 525 8.34 -7.81 -7.11
N ILE A 526 7.17 -7.29 -6.74
CA ILE A 526 6.76 -5.92 -7.05
C ILE A 526 7.72 -4.91 -6.38
N VAL A 527 7.96 -5.07 -5.08
CA VAL A 527 8.84 -4.18 -4.31
C VAL A 527 10.30 -4.33 -4.74
N GLY A 528 10.77 -5.55 -4.99
CA GLY A 528 12.12 -5.77 -5.51
C GLY A 528 12.37 -5.09 -6.86
N GLN A 529 11.39 -5.14 -7.77
CA GLN A 529 11.44 -4.41 -9.05
C GLN A 529 11.40 -2.89 -8.84
N ALA A 530 10.55 -2.40 -7.94
CA ALA A 530 10.47 -0.99 -7.61
C ALA A 530 11.78 -0.45 -7.01
N ILE A 531 12.47 -1.22 -6.15
CA ILE A 531 13.79 -0.86 -5.62
C ILE A 531 14.81 -0.81 -6.77
N ALA A 532 14.84 -1.82 -7.64
CA ALA A 532 15.79 -1.85 -8.76
C ALA A 532 15.62 -0.65 -9.70
N ALA A 533 14.39 -0.18 -9.91
CA ALA A 533 14.08 0.96 -10.77
C ALA A 533 14.58 2.32 -10.23
N HIS A 534 15.03 2.40 -8.98
CA HIS A 534 15.71 3.60 -8.49
C HIS A 534 17.06 3.80 -9.19
N ASP A 535 17.67 2.75 -9.75
CA ASP A 535 18.74 2.86 -10.73
C ASP A 535 18.15 3.02 -12.14
N ASP A 536 18.28 4.21 -12.72
CA ASP A 536 17.76 4.55 -14.03
C ASP A 536 18.63 4.05 -15.19
N GLY A 537 19.78 3.41 -14.90
CA GLY A 537 20.71 2.89 -15.89
C GLY A 537 21.47 3.95 -16.69
N VAL A 538 21.16 5.24 -16.50
CA VAL A 538 21.82 6.39 -17.16
C VAL A 538 22.47 7.34 -16.17
N ASN A 539 22.49 6.99 -14.88
CA ASN A 539 23.13 7.73 -13.79
C ASN A 539 22.58 9.15 -13.61
N LEU A 540 21.28 9.36 -13.79
CA LEU A 540 20.62 10.65 -13.52
C LEU A 540 19.73 10.60 -12.28
N SER A 541 19.31 9.41 -11.85
CA SER A 541 18.57 9.21 -10.61
C SER A 541 19.47 9.44 -9.37
N GLN A 542 18.92 10.11 -8.35
CA GLN A 542 19.52 10.26 -7.02
C GLN A 542 19.43 8.95 -6.21
N GLY A 543 18.39 8.13 -6.43
CA GLY A 543 18.19 6.86 -5.73
C GLY A 543 19.10 5.72 -6.20
N ARG A 544 19.88 5.90 -7.27
CA ARG A 544 20.66 4.82 -7.91
C ARG A 544 21.64 4.12 -6.97
N PHE A 545 22.29 4.86 -6.06
CA PHE A 545 23.31 4.29 -5.19
C PHE A 545 22.70 3.38 -4.13
N ALA A 546 21.51 3.73 -3.61
CA ALA A 546 20.76 2.87 -2.70
C ALA A 546 20.28 1.59 -3.40
N ALA A 547 19.78 1.71 -4.64
CA ALA A 547 19.39 0.57 -5.46
C ALA A 547 20.56 -0.40 -5.73
N GLN A 548 21.72 0.14 -6.08
CA GLN A 548 22.94 -0.64 -6.30
C GLN A 548 23.44 -1.28 -5.00
N ALA A 549 23.40 -0.57 -3.88
CA ALA A 549 23.77 -1.10 -2.59
C ALA A 549 22.86 -2.29 -2.19
N TYR A 550 21.54 -2.14 -2.35
CA TYR A 550 20.58 -3.24 -2.17
C TYR A 550 20.89 -4.44 -3.07
N ALA A 551 21.17 -4.21 -4.36
CA ALA A 551 21.50 -5.26 -5.31
C ALA A 551 22.78 -6.04 -4.94
N THR A 552 23.70 -5.43 -4.17
CA THR A 552 24.93 -6.09 -3.69
C THR A 552 24.79 -6.85 -2.38
N LEU A 553 23.67 -6.69 -1.66
CA LEU A 553 23.40 -7.44 -0.44
C LEU A 553 23.29 -8.95 -0.72
N PRO A 554 23.72 -9.81 0.22
CA PRO A 554 23.39 -11.23 0.17
C PRO A 554 21.87 -11.45 0.11
N ALA A 555 21.42 -12.52 -0.54
CA ALA A 555 19.98 -12.80 -0.72
C ALA A 555 19.16 -12.78 0.59
N GLY A 556 19.72 -13.30 1.70
CA GLY A 556 19.05 -13.24 3.01
C GLY A 556 18.90 -11.81 3.54
N ALA A 557 19.87 -10.93 3.30
CA ALA A 557 19.80 -9.53 3.71
C ALA A 557 18.85 -8.71 2.80
N GLN A 558 18.77 -9.06 1.51
CA GLN A 558 17.73 -8.51 0.62
C GLN A 558 16.33 -8.89 1.14
N GLN A 559 16.13 -10.16 1.51
CA GLN A 559 14.88 -10.61 2.10
C GLN A 559 14.55 -9.87 3.38
N SER A 560 15.51 -9.68 4.30
CA SER A 560 15.26 -8.90 5.52
C SER A 560 14.76 -7.48 5.22
N VAL A 561 15.32 -6.79 4.22
CA VAL A 561 14.82 -5.47 3.80
C VAL A 561 13.39 -5.57 3.25
N LEU A 562 13.07 -6.60 2.46
CA LEU A 562 11.71 -6.84 1.97
C LEU A 562 10.74 -7.15 3.11
N ASP A 563 11.13 -7.95 4.09
CA ASP A 563 10.31 -8.30 5.25
C ASP A 563 10.01 -7.05 6.10
N PHE A 564 11.01 -6.18 6.28
CA PHE A 564 10.80 -4.84 6.87
C PHE A 564 9.84 -3.99 6.05
N LEU A 565 10.03 -3.89 4.74
CA LEU A 565 9.10 -3.13 3.88
C LEU A 565 7.68 -3.71 3.92
N ARG A 566 7.57 -5.03 4.11
CA ARG A 566 6.29 -5.71 4.29
C ARG A 566 5.66 -5.37 5.64
N SER A 567 6.42 -5.09 6.69
CA SER A 567 5.83 -4.69 7.98
C SER A 567 5.10 -3.34 7.91
N LEU A 568 5.38 -2.51 6.91
CA LEU A 568 4.71 -1.24 6.67
C LEU A 568 3.27 -1.47 6.15
N GLY A 569 2.29 -1.36 7.04
CA GLY A 569 0.88 -1.71 6.83
C GLY A 569 0.44 -2.96 7.60
N GLN A 570 1.34 -3.67 8.30
CA GLN A 570 0.97 -4.85 9.08
C GLN A 570 0.28 -4.44 10.39
N LEU A 571 -0.96 -4.89 10.59
CA LEU A 571 -1.69 -4.74 11.85
C LEU A 571 -1.20 -5.77 12.88
N GLU A 572 -1.26 -5.39 14.16
CA GLU A 572 -0.99 -6.30 15.29
C GLU A 572 -2.08 -7.36 15.39
N PHE A 573 -1.71 -8.57 15.82
CA PHE A 573 -2.64 -9.68 16.00
C PHE A 573 -3.39 -10.14 14.74
N ASP A 574 -2.94 -9.75 13.54
CA ASP A 574 -3.57 -10.12 12.27
C ASP A 574 -2.56 -10.85 11.35
N PRO A 575 -2.22 -12.13 11.64
CA PRO A 575 -1.30 -12.92 10.83
C PRO A 575 -1.84 -13.24 9.44
N ASN A 576 -3.17 -13.26 9.28
CA ASN A 576 -3.82 -13.64 8.03
C ASN A 576 -3.97 -12.44 7.07
N ASN A 577 -3.84 -11.22 7.60
CA ASN A 577 -3.83 -9.94 6.92
C ASN A 577 -5.17 -9.60 6.24
N ASP A 578 -6.28 -9.85 6.93
CA ASP A 578 -7.64 -9.49 6.50
C ASP A 578 -8.18 -8.21 7.16
N ASP A 579 -7.32 -7.48 7.90
CA ASP A 579 -7.59 -6.25 8.65
C ASP A 579 -8.59 -6.43 9.81
N THR A 580 -8.89 -7.66 10.21
CA THR A 580 -9.76 -7.98 11.34
C THR A 580 -9.07 -8.91 12.33
N VAL A 581 -9.32 -8.71 13.63
CA VAL A 581 -8.83 -9.62 14.68
C VAL A 581 -10.00 -10.47 15.15
N THR A 582 -9.96 -11.76 14.81
CA THR A 582 -11.05 -12.72 14.98
C THR A 582 -10.54 -14.01 15.66
N LEU A 583 -11.42 -15.01 15.76
CA LEU A 583 -11.03 -16.30 16.32
C LEU A 583 -9.97 -17.00 15.46
N LEU A 584 -9.93 -16.72 14.15
CA LEU A 584 -8.92 -17.28 13.23
C LEU A 584 -7.50 -16.77 13.52
N ASP A 585 -7.38 -15.61 14.15
CA ASP A 585 -6.09 -15.02 14.53
C ASP A 585 -5.62 -15.48 15.91
N PHE A 586 -6.55 -16.04 16.69
CA PHE A 586 -6.28 -16.69 17.96
C PHE A 586 -5.97 -18.19 17.78
N ALA A 587 -6.87 -18.93 17.13
CA ALA A 587 -6.90 -20.38 17.06
C ALA A 587 -5.77 -20.96 16.20
N ASN A 588 -5.33 -22.19 16.49
CA ASN A 588 -4.30 -22.87 15.71
C ASN A 588 -4.93 -23.74 14.60
N ALA A 589 -5.81 -23.13 13.79
CA ALA A 589 -6.53 -23.78 12.70
C ALA A 589 -5.65 -24.03 11.45
N GLY A 590 -4.43 -24.53 11.65
CA GLY A 590 -3.43 -24.77 10.60
C GLY A 590 -2.57 -23.55 10.25
N ASN A 591 -2.75 -22.42 10.94
CA ASN A 591 -1.88 -21.24 10.84
C ASN A 591 -0.89 -21.23 12.04
N PRO A 592 0.42 -21.38 11.80
CA PRO A 592 1.43 -21.43 12.87
C PRO A 592 1.73 -20.06 13.49
N ASP A 593 1.22 -18.97 12.91
CA ASP A 593 1.52 -17.60 13.31
C ASP A 593 0.36 -16.97 14.10
N THR A 594 -0.58 -17.77 14.61
CA THR A 594 -1.69 -17.27 15.45
C THR A 594 -1.27 -16.99 16.88
N PHE A 595 -2.09 -16.22 17.62
CA PHE A 595 -1.79 -15.85 18.99
C PHE A 595 -1.52 -17.08 19.87
N ARG A 596 -2.38 -18.12 19.78
CA ARG A 596 -2.21 -19.37 20.55
C ARG A 596 -0.90 -20.07 20.20
N SER A 597 -0.54 -20.14 18.92
CA SER A 597 0.70 -20.77 18.46
C SER A 597 1.95 -20.02 18.94
N CYS A 598 1.85 -18.70 19.06
CA CYS A 598 2.92 -17.82 19.51
C CYS A 598 2.95 -17.60 21.03
N TYR A 599 1.94 -18.03 21.77
CA TYR A 599 1.84 -17.82 23.22
C TYR A 599 3.04 -18.42 23.98
N LEU A 600 3.64 -17.63 24.86
CA LEU A 600 4.90 -17.91 25.60
C LEU A 600 6.14 -18.12 24.72
N SER A 601 6.06 -17.81 23.42
CA SER A 601 7.24 -17.72 22.57
C SER A 601 8.03 -16.44 22.87
N MET A 602 9.32 -16.44 22.52
CA MET A 602 10.19 -15.26 22.65
C MET A 602 10.63 -14.78 21.27
N PRO A 603 9.75 -14.12 20.50
CA PRO A 603 10.06 -13.72 19.14
C PRO A 603 11.10 -12.59 19.14
N SER A 604 12.00 -12.62 18.16
CA SER A 604 12.71 -11.42 17.72
C SER A 604 11.84 -10.62 16.75
N PRO A 605 12.13 -9.32 16.50
CA PRO A 605 11.38 -8.53 15.52
C PRO A 605 11.40 -9.07 14.08
N ASP A 606 12.27 -10.03 13.75
CA ASP A 606 12.31 -10.66 12.43
C ASP A 606 11.46 -11.96 12.37
N ASP A 607 10.89 -12.42 13.48
CA ASP A 607 10.05 -13.61 13.55
C ASP A 607 8.57 -13.27 13.31
N SER A 608 7.81 -14.19 12.70
CA SER A 608 6.38 -14.00 12.41
C SER A 608 5.54 -13.75 13.66
N CYS A 609 5.85 -14.43 14.77
CA CYS A 609 5.18 -14.25 16.05
C CYS A 609 5.35 -12.84 16.67
N ALA A 610 6.27 -12.02 16.16
CA ALA A 610 6.45 -10.65 16.67
C ALA A 610 5.26 -9.73 16.41
N ILE A 611 4.28 -10.15 15.58
CA ILE A 611 3.01 -9.43 15.43
C ILE A 611 2.13 -9.44 16.68
N HIS A 612 2.39 -10.40 17.59
CA HIS A 612 1.67 -10.57 18.84
C HIS A 612 2.41 -9.97 20.04
N ASP A 613 3.69 -9.60 19.91
CA ASP A 613 4.50 -8.93 20.94
C ASP A 613 4.30 -7.41 20.84
N VAL A 614 3.21 -6.91 21.44
CA VAL A 614 2.75 -5.53 21.25
C VAL A 614 3.57 -4.51 22.03
N ASP A 615 4.17 -4.95 23.14
CA ASP A 615 4.99 -4.12 24.02
C ASP A 615 6.50 -4.22 23.74
N GLN A 616 6.88 -5.13 22.85
CA GLN A 616 8.23 -5.37 22.34
C GLN A 616 9.22 -5.79 23.43
N ASP A 617 8.75 -6.51 24.46
CA ASP A 617 9.61 -7.05 25.52
C ASP A 617 10.28 -8.38 25.13
N GLY A 618 9.87 -8.96 24.00
CA GLY A 618 10.38 -10.20 23.46
C GLY A 618 9.73 -11.45 24.05
N LEU A 619 8.53 -11.35 24.62
CA LEU A 619 7.71 -12.46 25.11
C LEU A 619 6.25 -12.22 24.74
N VAL A 620 5.61 -13.18 24.07
CA VAL A 620 4.15 -13.12 23.86
C VAL A 620 3.46 -13.69 25.10
N ASP A 621 2.77 -12.85 25.88
CA ASP A 621 2.19 -13.24 27.16
C ASP A 621 0.71 -12.86 27.35
N GLN A 622 0.16 -13.31 28.47
CA GLN A 622 -1.24 -13.06 28.79
C GLN A 622 -1.46 -11.68 29.44
N ALA A 623 -0.45 -11.19 30.17
CA ALA A 623 -0.57 -10.03 31.03
C ALA A 623 -0.68 -8.73 30.22
N THR A 624 0.03 -8.69 29.09
CA THR A 624 0.10 -7.51 28.23
C THR A 624 -0.45 -7.81 26.85
N ASP A 625 0.05 -8.83 26.16
CA ASP A 625 -0.29 -9.04 24.75
C ASP A 625 -1.70 -9.56 24.58
N PHE A 626 -2.08 -10.62 25.29
CA PHE A 626 -3.44 -11.15 25.22
C PHE A 626 -4.47 -10.14 25.74
N ALA A 627 -4.13 -9.40 26.80
CA ALA A 627 -4.96 -8.32 27.30
C ALA A 627 -5.21 -7.26 26.23
N THR A 628 -4.20 -6.96 25.40
CA THR A 628 -4.30 -6.03 24.27
C THR A 628 -5.05 -6.65 23.08
N PHE A 629 -4.81 -7.92 22.76
CA PHE A 629 -5.56 -8.70 21.76
C PHE A 629 -7.08 -8.58 22.00
N LEU A 630 -7.53 -8.77 23.25
CA LEU A 630 -8.94 -8.67 23.61
C LEU A 630 -9.53 -7.26 23.41
N THR A 631 -8.72 -6.21 23.32
CA THR A 631 -9.22 -4.84 23.06
C THR A 631 -9.54 -4.60 21.59
N VAL A 632 -8.96 -5.39 20.68
CA VAL A 632 -9.15 -5.29 19.23
C VAL A 632 -9.90 -6.49 18.65
N TYR A 633 -10.08 -7.55 19.44
CA TYR A 633 -10.87 -8.71 19.07
C TYR A 633 -12.32 -8.32 18.74
N THR A 634 -12.73 -8.65 17.52
CA THR A 634 -14.04 -8.30 16.96
C THR A 634 -15.07 -9.42 17.11
N GLY A 635 -14.62 -10.62 17.47
CA GLY A 635 -15.50 -11.77 17.68
C GLY A 635 -16.26 -11.71 19.02
N GLN A 636 -17.16 -12.68 19.20
CA GLN A 636 -17.85 -12.84 20.48
C GLN A 636 -16.90 -13.52 21.49
N LEU A 637 -16.75 -12.89 22.66
CA LEU A 637 -16.08 -13.52 23.80
C LEU A 637 -17.03 -14.55 24.43
N SER A 638 -16.51 -15.73 24.74
CA SER A 638 -17.26 -16.86 25.28
C SER A 638 -16.68 -17.36 26.60
N ASP A 639 -17.57 -17.77 27.50
CA ASP A 639 -17.36 -18.54 28.74
C ASP A 639 -18.50 -19.56 28.78
N CYS A 640 -18.41 -20.54 27.89
CA CYS A 640 -19.49 -21.48 27.62
C CYS A 640 -19.63 -22.52 28.74
N ASN A 641 -18.53 -22.85 29.41
CA ASN A 641 -18.51 -23.74 30.58
C ASN A 641 -18.98 -23.02 31.87
N GLN A 642 -19.16 -21.69 31.82
CA GLN A 642 -19.65 -20.82 32.89
C GLN A 642 -18.80 -20.89 34.16
N ASN A 643 -17.50 -21.10 34.02
CA ASN A 643 -16.56 -21.16 35.15
C ASN A 643 -16.07 -19.77 35.59
N GLY A 644 -16.44 -18.71 34.85
CA GLY A 644 -16.03 -17.33 35.09
C GLY A 644 -14.69 -16.93 34.47
N VAL A 645 -14.11 -17.80 33.65
CA VAL A 645 -12.87 -17.62 32.86
C VAL A 645 -13.26 -17.68 31.39
N LEU A 646 -12.67 -16.82 30.56
CA LEU A 646 -12.94 -16.86 29.12
C LEU A 646 -12.38 -18.16 28.52
N ASP A 647 -13.09 -18.76 27.58
CA ASP A 647 -12.68 -20.03 26.95
C ASP A 647 -11.27 -19.93 26.33
N MET A 648 -10.94 -18.78 25.73
CA MET A 648 -9.59 -18.50 25.23
C MET A 648 -8.51 -18.55 26.31
N ILE A 649 -8.80 -18.08 27.52
CA ILE A 649 -7.88 -18.18 28.66
C ILE A 649 -7.75 -19.63 29.10
N ASP A 650 -8.86 -20.36 29.15
CA ASP A 650 -8.83 -21.79 29.51
C ASP A 650 -7.97 -22.61 28.53
N ILE A 651 -8.02 -22.25 27.24
CA ILE A 651 -7.19 -22.83 26.18
C ILE A 651 -5.70 -22.47 26.38
N LEU A 652 -5.39 -21.18 26.58
CA LEU A 652 -4.00 -20.72 26.76
C LEU A 652 -3.33 -21.31 28.02
N ASP A 653 -4.08 -21.42 29.12
CA ASP A 653 -3.59 -21.96 30.40
C ASP A 653 -3.63 -23.50 30.44
N GLY A 654 -4.24 -24.14 29.44
CA GLY A 654 -4.41 -25.59 29.35
C GLY A 654 -5.34 -26.18 30.43
N THR A 655 -6.26 -25.37 30.96
CA THR A 655 -7.28 -25.80 31.94
C THR A 655 -8.49 -26.45 31.27
N ALA A 656 -8.71 -26.22 29.98
CA ALA A 656 -9.65 -26.94 29.13
C ALA A 656 -8.95 -27.52 27.89
N ALA A 657 -9.54 -28.57 27.33
CA ALA A 657 -9.09 -29.15 26.07
C ALA A 657 -9.77 -28.43 24.89
N ASP A 658 -8.99 -28.23 23.83
CA ASP A 658 -9.40 -27.76 22.50
C ASP A 658 -8.55 -28.61 21.55
N ALA A 659 -9.07 -29.79 21.21
CA ALA A 659 -8.33 -30.88 20.58
C ALA A 659 -8.21 -30.74 19.06
N ASP A 660 -9.12 -30.02 18.43
CA ASP A 660 -9.08 -29.69 17.00
C ASP A 660 -8.44 -28.32 16.71
N ASP A 661 -7.98 -27.63 17.75
CA ASP A 661 -7.32 -26.33 17.72
C ASP A 661 -8.18 -25.21 17.09
N ASN A 662 -9.51 -25.34 17.13
CA ASN A 662 -10.43 -24.40 16.49
C ASN A 662 -10.74 -23.14 17.33
N GLY A 663 -10.23 -23.06 18.57
CA GLY A 663 -10.42 -21.95 19.49
C GLY A 663 -11.68 -22.03 20.35
N ILE A 664 -12.41 -23.14 20.29
CA ILE A 664 -13.56 -23.49 21.12
C ILE A 664 -13.17 -24.69 21.98
N ILE A 665 -13.48 -24.64 23.28
CA ILE A 665 -13.18 -25.77 24.16
C ILE A 665 -14.11 -26.96 23.88
N ASP A 666 -13.57 -28.18 23.89
CA ASP A 666 -14.26 -29.42 23.53
C ASP A 666 -15.58 -29.60 24.32
N THR A 667 -15.61 -29.18 25.59
CA THR A 667 -16.81 -29.31 26.45
C THR A 667 -17.99 -28.43 26.03
N CYS A 668 -17.72 -27.43 25.20
CA CYS A 668 -18.71 -26.49 24.70
C CYS A 668 -19.09 -26.72 23.26
N GLU A 669 -18.35 -27.61 22.60
CA GLU A 669 -18.73 -28.10 21.32
C GLU A 669 -19.97 -29.00 21.51
N PRO A 670 -20.98 -28.85 20.64
CA PRO A 670 -22.11 -29.76 20.67
C PRO A 670 -21.57 -31.18 20.49
N THR A 671 -21.88 -32.06 21.45
CA THR A 671 -21.60 -33.51 21.37
C THR A 671 -21.76 -33.99 19.93
N CYS A 672 -20.66 -34.45 19.35
CA CYS A 672 -20.46 -34.72 17.93
C CYS A 672 -21.74 -34.93 17.13
N PHE A 673 -22.19 -33.84 16.50
CA PHE A 673 -23.46 -33.84 15.79
C PHE A 673 -23.33 -34.67 14.52
N GLY A 674 -23.77 -35.93 14.57
CA GLY A 674 -23.59 -36.91 13.50
C GLY A 674 -23.17 -38.28 14.02
N ASP A 675 -22.44 -38.34 15.15
CA ASP A 675 -22.00 -39.58 15.80
C ASP A 675 -23.13 -40.13 16.68
N VAL A 676 -23.96 -40.95 16.03
CA VAL A 676 -25.12 -41.57 16.65
C VAL A 676 -24.76 -42.82 17.44
N ASP A 677 -23.63 -43.46 17.12
CA ASP A 677 -23.21 -44.70 17.78
C ASP A 677 -22.25 -44.47 18.98
N GLY A 678 -21.80 -43.22 19.15
CA GLY A 678 -21.00 -42.73 20.26
C GLY A 678 -19.56 -43.24 20.21
N ASP A 679 -19.07 -43.66 19.04
CA ASP A 679 -17.72 -44.18 18.87
C ASP A 679 -16.64 -43.09 18.73
N GLY A 680 -17.07 -41.83 18.71
CA GLY A 680 -16.21 -40.67 18.58
C GLY A 680 -15.76 -40.45 17.13
N MET A 681 -16.50 -40.94 16.13
CA MET A 681 -16.30 -40.62 14.72
C MET A 681 -17.64 -40.40 14.00
N VAL A 682 -17.67 -39.43 13.08
CA VAL A 682 -18.67 -39.40 12.00
C VAL A 682 -18.03 -40.06 10.79
N GLY A 683 -18.36 -41.33 10.57
CA GLY A 683 -17.74 -42.14 9.55
C GLY A 683 -18.74 -42.89 8.69
N ILE A 684 -18.26 -44.03 8.18
CA ILE A 684 -19.05 -44.87 7.30
C ILE A 684 -20.24 -45.49 8.03
N ASN A 685 -20.18 -45.66 9.35
CA ASN A 685 -21.27 -46.23 10.14
C ASN A 685 -22.47 -45.28 10.16
N GLU A 686 -22.21 -43.99 10.39
CA GLU A 686 -23.22 -42.91 10.46
C GLU A 686 -23.82 -42.69 9.08
N PHE A 687 -22.99 -42.71 8.05
CA PHE A 687 -23.45 -42.65 6.66
C PHE A 687 -24.39 -43.79 6.31
N MET A 688 -24.06 -45.02 6.72
CA MET A 688 -24.91 -46.18 6.50
C MET A 688 -26.20 -46.09 7.32
N GLN A 689 -26.16 -45.45 8.49
CA GLN A 689 -27.32 -45.23 9.34
C GLN A 689 -28.31 -44.21 8.74
N VAL A 690 -27.83 -43.07 8.23
CA VAL A 690 -28.65 -42.09 7.49
C VAL A 690 -29.35 -42.72 6.29
N LEU A 691 -28.63 -43.57 5.56
CA LEU A 691 -29.21 -44.31 4.43
C LEU A 691 -30.22 -45.38 4.87
N ALA A 692 -30.02 -46.00 6.03
CA ALA A 692 -30.94 -46.99 6.57
C ALA A 692 -32.24 -46.36 7.07
N ASP A 693 -32.16 -45.16 7.64
CA ASP A 693 -33.29 -44.43 8.24
C ASP A 693 -34.04 -43.52 7.23
N TRP A 694 -33.61 -43.53 5.96
CA TRP A 694 -34.10 -42.64 4.91
C TRP A 694 -35.64 -42.61 4.80
N GLY A 695 -36.21 -41.41 4.97
CA GLY A 695 -37.64 -41.16 4.92
C GLY A 695 -38.16 -40.40 6.14
N PRO A 696 -39.50 -40.26 6.26
CA PRO A 696 -40.10 -39.54 7.38
C PRO A 696 -39.87 -40.25 8.70
N CYS A 697 -39.51 -39.48 9.73
CA CYS A 697 -39.29 -40.00 11.06
C CYS A 697 -40.55 -40.70 11.62
N PRO A 698 -40.39 -41.84 12.32
CA PRO A 698 -41.50 -42.50 13.00
C PRO A 698 -42.10 -41.60 14.10
N ARG A 699 -43.42 -41.66 14.29
CA ARG A 699 -44.08 -40.90 15.37
C ARG A 699 -43.62 -41.43 16.74
N LEU A 700 -43.41 -40.50 17.69
CA LEU A 700 -43.00 -40.78 19.07
C LEU A 700 -43.73 -42.00 19.67
N PRO A 701 -43.02 -42.85 20.44
CA PRO A 701 -41.75 -42.57 21.13
C PRO A 701 -40.50 -43.13 20.44
N ALA A 702 -40.56 -43.51 19.16
CA ALA A 702 -39.37 -43.99 18.45
C ALA A 702 -38.36 -42.84 18.23
N PRO A 703 -37.09 -42.99 18.64
CA PRO A 703 -36.06 -41.99 18.33
C PRO A 703 -35.75 -41.99 16.82
N CYS A 704 -35.43 -40.81 16.28
CA CYS A 704 -35.01 -40.59 14.89
C CYS A 704 -33.66 -39.89 14.93
N GLU A 705 -32.60 -40.66 15.21
CA GLU A 705 -31.28 -40.11 15.52
C GLU A 705 -30.54 -39.62 14.27
N SER A 706 -30.90 -40.15 13.10
CA SER A 706 -30.37 -39.74 11.79
C SER A 706 -31.04 -38.48 11.19
N ASP A 707 -32.02 -37.87 11.87
CA ASP A 707 -32.64 -36.59 11.49
C ASP A 707 -31.87 -35.44 12.16
N TYR A 708 -30.74 -35.11 11.55
CA TYR A 708 -29.79 -34.13 12.09
C TYR A 708 -30.33 -32.71 11.99
N ASN A 709 -31.01 -32.36 10.90
CA ASN A 709 -31.57 -31.01 10.77
C ASN A 709 -32.91 -30.82 11.52
N ARG A 710 -33.47 -31.90 12.09
CA ARG A 710 -34.71 -31.95 12.86
C ARG A 710 -35.94 -31.48 12.09
N ASP A 711 -35.95 -31.71 10.78
CA ASP A 711 -37.09 -31.35 9.92
C ASP A 711 -38.17 -32.45 9.87
N GLY A 712 -37.93 -33.58 10.55
CA GLY A 712 -38.82 -34.72 10.64
C GLY A 712 -38.68 -35.71 9.47
N ILE A 713 -37.66 -35.54 8.62
CA ILE A 713 -37.36 -36.40 7.46
C ILE A 713 -35.86 -36.66 7.40
N VAL A 714 -35.45 -37.92 7.53
CA VAL A 714 -34.08 -38.33 7.21
C VAL A 714 -33.91 -38.35 5.69
N GLY A 715 -33.04 -37.49 5.16
CA GLY A 715 -32.84 -37.37 3.73
C GLY A 715 -31.48 -36.80 3.34
N ILE A 716 -31.46 -36.16 2.17
CA ILE A 716 -30.20 -35.65 1.59
C ILE A 716 -29.57 -34.55 2.45
N ASN A 717 -30.37 -33.78 3.17
CA ASN A 717 -29.85 -32.73 4.04
C ASN A 717 -29.09 -33.32 5.23
N ASP A 718 -29.60 -34.41 5.82
CA ASP A 718 -28.93 -35.13 6.90
C ASP A 718 -27.67 -35.84 6.40
N LEU A 719 -27.72 -36.38 5.19
CA LEU A 719 -26.53 -36.96 4.55
C LEU A 719 -25.42 -35.92 4.33
N LEU A 720 -25.79 -34.72 3.90
CA LEU A 720 -24.85 -33.60 3.74
C LEU A 720 -24.30 -33.12 5.08
N ILE A 721 -25.10 -33.15 6.15
CA ILE A 721 -24.65 -32.84 7.51
C ILE A 721 -23.62 -33.88 7.96
N ALA A 722 -23.88 -35.19 7.82
CA ALA A 722 -22.92 -36.24 8.15
C ALA A 722 -21.61 -36.10 7.35
N LEU A 723 -21.70 -35.87 6.03
CA LEU A 723 -20.52 -35.69 5.18
C LEU A 723 -19.72 -34.43 5.53
N SER A 724 -20.39 -33.36 5.97
CA SER A 724 -19.71 -32.12 6.39
C SER A 724 -18.89 -32.30 7.68
N ARG A 725 -19.14 -33.37 8.44
CA ARG A 725 -18.49 -33.68 9.72
C ARG A 725 -17.63 -34.93 9.65
N TRP A 726 -17.34 -35.44 8.45
CA TRP A 726 -16.65 -36.73 8.26
C TRP A 726 -15.26 -36.75 8.91
N GLY A 727 -15.04 -37.69 9.82
CA GLY A 727 -13.79 -37.83 10.56
C GLY A 727 -14.03 -38.17 12.03
N PRO A 728 -12.96 -38.25 12.85
CA PRO A 728 -13.12 -38.29 14.29
C PRO A 728 -13.93 -37.10 14.78
N CYS A 729 -14.86 -37.38 15.68
CA CYS A 729 -15.43 -36.39 16.57
C CYS A 729 -14.30 -35.85 17.42
N GLN A 730 -13.93 -34.61 17.17
CA GLN A 730 -13.05 -33.86 18.05
C GLN A 730 -13.96 -33.04 18.96
#